data_AF-A0A3A6CKQ3-F1
#
_entry.id   AF-A0A3A6CKQ3-F1
#
_cell.length_a   1.000
_cell.length_b   1.000
_cell.length_c   1.000
_cell.angle_alpha   90.00
_cell.angle_beta   90.00
_cell.angle_gamma   90.00
#
_symmetry.space_group_name_H-M   'P 1'
#
loop_
_entity.id
_entity.type
_entity.pdbx_description
1 polymer ?
#
loop_
_entity_poly.entity_id
_entity_poly.type
_entity_poly.pdbx_seq_one_letter_code
_entity_poly.pdbx_strand_id
1 'polypeptide(L)'
;MKKFGTRLISAVLAGCMMTSVLPVSAFALEGSTEFEGNVSAQENSDAPAEPSGEVAAACPLTGGDIIINNDFIKANGNVYSISGTYADGIVIDAENDDVVINVTGETTFAKGSAAFITVRRAKSVTVNAEGQTIKTAEGLAYSRCFYAENSFTGTAVLHGGTYNWQCGSRPACYLCGGSWTFDNLTMKAITRAIETDGANVTVNGGTYDCSYSDSATFWIQNSTNSSFNYVKASGAGWVLNAIDNSVVNVVGGSYSRNPDAQVYKDRPTLRVANNATLNVTNADVTGTYCDVFVTNATANLFGGTYTNTNQYPGCMSPALKVWNGGTLSVNGATVECMGDNAAISSGEPAGSYYHYRYGDGGKLVVENCTIQNSKYGIYLGKGENASAELKSAEFEGNDSDIYLASGKKITISDTFTTPATIKVADPKEGRQLTVAGNANKLNLVGQNESYRVAYKKVHHYYYLTNRAPGYTLTAEGATATIKDEDDVIELTPNDEIAKGTPVTLTAHDGDGLEFAGWTVMVDGVVQNDLLKFPNEEDQTKATFDMPAGNVTVRAVYEIVDPVDPVDPVDPVDPVDPVDPVDPVDPVLPGVIIGGAVILGAYETGTGIYRLMNMQGLPLPSDRIELAELVWERAGKPEPQNMTDEDLYADIDADDTDAQKAAHWMVEQELMKFDEDNNKFHPCFPVSKLRVCLTWQDAKDKGLID
;
A
#
# COMPACT_ATOMS: atom_id res chain seq x y z
N MET A 1 -12.39 -60.68 -35.45
CA MET A 1 -12.67 -61.09 -34.06
C MET A 1 -13.23 -59.89 -33.31
N LYS A 2 -14.33 -60.15 -32.57
CA LYS A 2 -15.21 -59.31 -31.73
C LYS A 2 -14.89 -57.79 -31.60
N LYS A 3 -15.76 -56.86 -32.04
CA LYS A 3 -17.06 -56.40 -31.47
C LYS A 3 -16.88 -55.77 -30.09
N PHE A 4 -17.39 -54.62 -29.66
CA PHE A 4 -18.43 -53.62 -30.00
C PHE A 4 -18.03 -52.36 -29.17
N GLY A 5 -18.48 -51.11 -29.32
CA GLY A 5 -19.49 -50.37 -30.08
C GLY A 5 -19.36 -48.90 -29.60
N THR A 6 -19.35 -47.90 -30.48
CA THR A 6 -20.51 -47.10 -30.90
C THR A 6 -21.12 -46.32 -29.71
N ARG A 7 -21.06 -44.98 -29.67
CA ARG A 7 -21.79 -44.02 -30.52
C ARG A 7 -20.97 -42.71 -30.72
N LEU A 8 -20.71 -42.18 -31.92
CA LEU A 8 -21.63 -41.52 -32.90
C LEU A 8 -22.28 -40.26 -32.24
N ILE A 9 -22.21 -39.01 -32.72
CA ILE A 9 -22.05 -38.44 -34.08
C ILE A 9 -21.61 -36.96 -34.00
N SER A 10 -20.73 -36.59 -34.95
CA SER A 10 -20.48 -35.32 -35.68
C SER A 10 -20.70 -33.97 -35.01
N ALA A 11 -19.76 -33.01 -35.04
CA ALA A 11 -18.94 -32.47 -36.14
C ALA A 11 -19.71 -31.62 -37.16
N VAL A 12 -18.99 -30.56 -37.58
CA VAL A 12 -19.21 -29.62 -38.70
C VAL A 12 -19.95 -28.34 -38.31
N LEU A 13 -19.60 -27.13 -38.73
CA LEU A 13 -18.41 -26.44 -39.27
C LEU A 13 -18.98 -25.05 -39.66
N ALA A 14 -18.19 -23.99 -39.45
CA ALA A 14 -18.19 -22.71 -40.18
C ALA A 14 -19.49 -21.91 -40.39
N GLY A 15 -19.43 -20.62 -40.05
CA GLY A 15 -20.34 -19.62 -40.59
C GLY A 15 -20.12 -18.23 -40.00
N CYS A 16 -19.31 -17.42 -40.67
CA CYS A 16 -19.23 -15.98 -40.45
C CYS A 16 -20.61 -15.31 -40.54
N MET A 17 -20.90 -14.33 -39.69
CA MET A 17 -21.65 -13.12 -40.10
C MET A 17 -21.51 -12.02 -39.04
N MET A 18 -21.15 -10.83 -39.53
CA MET A 18 -21.28 -9.55 -38.82
C MET A 18 -22.71 -9.33 -38.35
N THR A 19 -22.90 -8.68 -37.20
CA THR A 19 -23.80 -7.53 -37.05
C THR A 19 -23.67 -6.91 -35.65
N SER A 20 -23.46 -5.60 -35.65
CA SER A 20 -23.57 -4.65 -34.56
C SER A 20 -24.96 -4.62 -33.91
N VAL A 21 -25.05 -4.50 -32.59
CA VAL A 21 -26.20 -3.89 -31.92
C VAL A 21 -25.71 -3.08 -30.71
N LEU A 22 -26.14 -1.82 -30.65
CA LEU A 22 -25.93 -0.84 -29.59
C LEU A 22 -26.66 -1.23 -28.30
N PRO A 23 -26.25 -0.71 -27.12
CA PRO A 23 -27.06 -0.79 -25.92
C PRO A 23 -28.23 0.22 -25.98
N VAL A 24 -29.44 -0.30 -25.77
CA VAL A 24 -30.67 0.48 -25.61
C VAL A 24 -30.79 0.85 -24.12
N SER A 25 -30.87 2.15 -23.84
CA SER A 25 -31.41 2.68 -22.59
C SER A 25 -32.94 2.62 -22.62
N ALA A 26 -33.59 2.27 -21.50
CA ALA A 26 -34.50 3.16 -20.77
C ALA A 26 -35.64 2.45 -20.00
N PHE A 27 -35.97 3.04 -18.83
CA PHE A 27 -37.22 2.99 -18.03
C PHE A 27 -37.54 1.66 -17.29
N ALA A 28 -38.08 1.62 -16.06
CA ALA A 28 -38.66 2.63 -15.17
C ALA A 28 -38.70 2.14 -13.69
N LEU A 29 -38.86 3.13 -12.82
CA LEU A 29 -39.32 3.18 -11.43
C LEU A 29 -40.49 2.23 -11.04
N GLU A 30 -40.45 1.65 -9.84
CA GLU A 30 -41.47 1.78 -8.76
C GLU A 30 -41.18 0.84 -7.56
N GLY A 31 -41.44 1.30 -6.33
CA GLY A 31 -41.85 0.41 -5.22
C GLY A 31 -41.05 0.41 -3.90
N SER A 32 -41.06 1.53 -3.18
CA SER A 32 -41.16 1.70 -1.70
C SER A 32 -40.72 0.60 -0.72
N THR A 33 -39.89 0.96 0.28
CA THR A 33 -40.25 0.92 1.72
C THR A 33 -39.23 1.73 2.56
N GLU A 34 -39.77 2.43 3.57
CA GLU A 34 -39.20 3.45 4.48
C GLU A 34 -38.07 2.92 5.38
N PHE A 35 -36.98 3.65 5.65
CA PHE A 35 -36.77 4.86 6.49
C PHE A 35 -36.71 4.57 8.00
N GLU A 36 -35.51 4.72 8.59
CA GLU A 36 -35.25 5.50 9.81
C GLU A 36 -33.73 5.56 10.10
N GLY A 37 -33.18 6.76 10.33
CA GLY A 37 -31.78 6.94 10.71
C GLY A 37 -31.20 8.32 10.42
N ASN A 38 -31.59 9.29 11.25
CA ASN A 38 -31.16 10.70 11.29
C ASN A 38 -29.66 10.97 11.05
N VAL A 39 -29.34 11.84 10.08
CA VAL A 39 -28.29 12.87 10.22
C VAL A 39 -28.69 14.12 9.42
N SER A 40 -28.58 15.27 10.07
CA SER A 40 -28.92 16.62 9.61
C SER A 40 -28.29 17.02 8.28
N ALA A 41 -29.11 17.28 7.26
CA ALA A 41 -28.75 18.09 6.10
C ALA A 41 -28.98 19.57 6.44
N GLN A 42 -27.90 20.34 6.48
CA GLN A 42 -27.96 21.78 6.41
C GLN A 42 -28.27 22.15 4.95
N GLU A 43 -29.48 22.65 4.72
CA GLU A 43 -29.89 23.25 3.45
C GLU A 43 -28.90 24.34 3.05
N ASN A 44 -28.27 24.17 1.89
CA ASN A 44 -27.82 25.31 1.09
C ASN A 44 -28.51 25.19 -0.27
N SER A 45 -29.78 25.60 -0.28
CA SER A 45 -30.63 25.71 -1.45
C SER A 45 -30.32 27.00 -2.20
N ASP A 46 -29.13 27.08 -2.82
CA ASP A 46 -28.89 28.03 -3.91
C ASP A 46 -29.07 27.29 -5.24
N ALA A 47 -30.32 26.94 -5.53
CA ALA A 47 -30.74 26.72 -6.90
C ALA A 47 -30.59 28.07 -7.64
N PRO A 48 -29.89 28.13 -8.79
CA PRO A 48 -29.85 29.37 -9.55
C PRO A 48 -31.27 29.68 -10.00
N ALA A 49 -31.79 30.82 -9.56
CA ALA A 49 -33.04 31.37 -10.04
C ALA A 49 -33.04 31.38 -11.56
N GLU A 50 -34.05 30.78 -12.18
CA GLU A 50 -34.30 30.98 -13.60
C GLU A 50 -34.41 32.48 -13.88
N PRO A 51 -33.60 33.05 -14.79
CA PRO A 51 -33.83 34.41 -15.21
C PRO A 51 -35.05 34.39 -16.13
N SER A 52 -36.20 34.77 -15.58
CA SER A 52 -37.36 35.27 -16.35
C SER A 52 -37.08 36.67 -16.93
N GLY A 53 -35.90 36.82 -17.54
CA GLY A 53 -35.51 37.96 -18.35
C GLY A 53 -35.62 37.58 -19.82
N GLU A 54 -36.23 38.44 -20.62
CA GLU A 54 -36.22 38.40 -22.07
C GLU A 54 -34.86 37.90 -22.60
N VAL A 55 -34.82 36.69 -23.17
CA VAL A 55 -33.59 36.08 -23.68
C VAL A 55 -33.06 37.03 -24.75
N ALA A 56 -31.98 37.77 -24.44
CA ALA A 56 -31.36 38.65 -25.40
C ALA A 56 -31.09 37.83 -26.67
N ALA A 57 -31.70 38.23 -27.79
CA ALA A 57 -31.59 37.49 -29.04
C ALA A 57 -30.10 37.39 -29.40
N ALA A 58 -29.56 36.16 -29.41
CA ALA A 58 -28.16 35.93 -29.70
C ALA A 58 -27.83 36.53 -31.08
N CYS A 59 -26.82 37.39 -31.14
CA CYS A 59 -26.42 38.04 -32.38
C CYS A 59 -25.80 36.98 -33.32
N PRO A 60 -26.38 36.72 -34.51
CA PRO A 60 -25.83 35.73 -35.42
C PRO A 60 -24.53 36.23 -36.04
N LEU A 61 -23.45 35.47 -35.84
CA LEU A 61 -22.16 35.76 -36.47
C LEU A 61 -22.14 35.12 -37.86
N THR A 62 -22.46 35.89 -38.89
CA THR A 62 -22.33 35.44 -40.29
C THR A 62 -20.88 35.62 -40.74
N GLY A 63 -20.28 34.60 -41.36
CA GLY A 63 -18.83 34.53 -41.64
C GLY A 63 -18.19 35.75 -42.34
N GLY A 64 -16.86 35.80 -42.28
CA GLY A 64 -16.01 36.94 -42.65
C GLY A 64 -15.03 37.25 -41.51
N ASP A 65 -14.19 38.27 -41.64
CA ASP A 65 -13.27 38.69 -40.57
C ASP A 65 -14.06 39.25 -39.38
N ILE A 66 -14.35 38.41 -38.39
CA ILE A 66 -15.11 38.77 -37.19
C ILE A 66 -14.14 39.08 -36.04
N ILE A 67 -14.23 40.30 -35.50
CA ILE A 67 -13.50 40.72 -34.30
C ILE A 67 -14.51 41.19 -33.25
N ILE A 68 -14.67 40.38 -32.20
CA ILE A 68 -15.48 40.70 -31.02
C ILE A 68 -14.59 41.50 -30.06
N ASN A 69 -14.64 42.83 -30.17
CA ASN A 69 -14.01 43.75 -29.22
C ASN A 69 -15.08 44.47 -28.36
N ASN A 70 -14.64 45.29 -27.39
CA ASN A 70 -15.57 46.00 -26.51
C ASN A 70 -16.59 46.86 -27.27
N ASP A 71 -16.23 47.45 -28.41
CA ASP A 71 -17.15 48.26 -29.22
C ASP A 71 -18.17 47.39 -29.98
N PHE A 72 -17.74 46.22 -30.46
CA PHE A 72 -18.62 45.21 -31.04
C PHE A 72 -19.65 44.72 -30.01
N ILE A 73 -19.21 44.50 -28.76
CA ILE A 73 -20.09 44.12 -27.65
C ILE A 73 -21.09 45.24 -27.32
N LYS A 74 -20.65 46.50 -27.22
CA LYS A 74 -21.54 47.65 -26.99
C LYS A 74 -22.64 47.76 -28.06
N ALA A 75 -22.33 47.38 -29.30
CA ALA A 75 -23.26 47.47 -30.42
C ALA A 75 -24.21 46.27 -30.53
N ASN A 76 -23.77 45.06 -30.15
CA ASN A 76 -24.48 43.82 -30.47
C ASN A 76 -24.85 42.97 -29.24
N GLY A 77 -24.49 43.40 -28.03
CA GLY A 77 -24.53 42.57 -26.84
C GLY A 77 -23.34 41.60 -26.79
N ASN A 78 -23.35 40.67 -25.84
CA ASN A 78 -22.24 39.75 -25.61
C ASN A 78 -22.58 38.26 -25.84
N VAL A 79 -23.80 37.97 -26.33
CA VAL A 79 -24.28 36.63 -26.64
C VAL A 79 -24.43 36.48 -28.15
N TYR A 80 -23.78 35.46 -28.70
CA TYR A 80 -23.65 35.24 -30.14
C TYR A 80 -24.11 33.84 -30.53
N SER A 81 -24.50 33.66 -31.78
CA SER A 81 -24.81 32.33 -32.33
C SER A 81 -24.00 32.02 -33.59
N ILE A 82 -23.50 30.78 -33.69
CA ILE A 82 -22.77 30.28 -34.86
C ILE A 82 -23.42 29.04 -35.46
N SER A 83 -23.47 28.98 -36.78
CA SER A 83 -23.88 27.80 -37.57
C SER A 83 -23.46 27.96 -39.03
N GLY A 84 -23.36 26.85 -39.77
CA GLY A 84 -22.99 26.87 -41.19
C GLY A 84 -21.48 26.98 -41.42
N THR A 85 -21.10 27.49 -42.59
CA THR A 85 -19.70 27.49 -43.04
C THR A 85 -19.01 28.83 -42.79
N TYR A 86 -17.84 28.78 -42.15
CA TYR A 86 -16.99 29.94 -41.88
C TYR A 86 -15.71 29.88 -42.73
N ALA A 87 -15.54 30.86 -43.62
CA ALA A 87 -14.33 31.02 -44.43
C ALA A 87 -13.18 31.72 -43.67
N ASP A 88 -13.51 32.40 -42.57
CA ASP A 88 -12.60 33.16 -41.72
C ASP A 88 -12.86 32.85 -40.23
N GLY A 89 -11.86 33.11 -39.40
CA GLY A 89 -11.93 32.84 -37.96
C GLY A 89 -12.60 33.98 -37.18
N ILE A 90 -13.01 33.68 -35.96
CA ILE A 90 -13.54 34.62 -34.98
C ILE A 90 -12.42 35.00 -34.02
N VAL A 91 -12.18 36.29 -33.86
CA VAL A 91 -11.20 36.82 -32.88
C VAL A 91 -11.96 37.48 -31.74
N ILE A 92 -11.70 37.02 -30.51
CA ILE A 92 -12.20 37.62 -29.28
C ILE A 92 -11.10 38.50 -28.69
N ASP A 93 -11.34 39.80 -28.68
CA ASP A 93 -10.44 40.83 -28.15
C ASP A 93 -11.23 41.85 -27.31
N ALA A 94 -11.99 41.33 -26.36
CA ALA A 94 -12.98 42.02 -25.55
C ALA A 94 -12.49 42.17 -24.11
N GLU A 95 -11.57 43.11 -23.88
CA GLU A 95 -10.90 43.26 -22.59
C GLU A 95 -11.90 43.50 -21.45
N ASN A 96 -11.82 42.70 -20.38
CA ASN A 96 -12.70 42.74 -19.20
C ASN A 96 -14.18 42.39 -19.42
N ASP A 97 -14.60 41.99 -20.62
CA ASP A 97 -15.98 41.60 -20.92
C ASP A 97 -16.14 40.07 -21.03
N ASP A 98 -17.36 39.59 -20.74
CA ASP A 98 -17.78 38.19 -20.88
C ASP A 98 -18.31 37.97 -22.31
N VAL A 99 -17.98 36.85 -22.96
CA VAL A 99 -18.42 36.50 -24.33
C VAL A 99 -19.05 35.12 -24.34
N VAL A 100 -20.27 35.00 -24.86
CA VAL A 100 -20.99 33.71 -24.99
C VAL A 100 -21.22 33.38 -26.46
N ILE A 101 -20.83 32.18 -26.89
CA ILE A 101 -21.05 31.65 -28.24
C ILE A 101 -21.92 30.40 -28.16
N ASN A 102 -23.13 30.49 -28.71
CA ASN A 102 -24.05 29.36 -28.83
C ASN A 102 -23.93 28.73 -30.22
N VAL A 103 -23.57 27.46 -30.29
CA VAL A 103 -23.61 26.70 -31.54
C VAL A 103 -25.05 26.26 -31.76
N THR A 104 -25.70 26.80 -32.78
CA THR A 104 -27.13 26.55 -33.04
C THR A 104 -27.39 25.54 -34.16
N GLY A 105 -26.31 25.05 -34.79
CA GLY A 105 -26.38 24.05 -35.85
C GLY A 105 -24.99 23.55 -36.23
N GLU A 106 -24.94 22.59 -37.16
CA GLU A 106 -23.67 22.09 -37.68
C GLU A 106 -22.81 23.26 -38.21
N THR A 107 -21.55 23.30 -37.76
CA THR A 107 -20.62 24.37 -38.06
C THR A 107 -19.37 23.80 -38.74
N THR A 108 -19.00 24.37 -39.89
CA THR A 108 -17.83 23.96 -40.67
C THR A 108 -16.84 25.10 -40.80
N PHE A 109 -15.61 24.91 -40.34
CA PHE A 109 -14.51 25.84 -40.58
C PHE A 109 -13.78 25.49 -41.89
N ALA A 110 -13.81 26.41 -42.84
CA ALA A 110 -13.33 26.22 -44.21
C ALA A 110 -12.06 27.04 -44.50
N LYS A 111 -11.20 27.28 -43.50
CA LYS A 111 -9.89 27.93 -43.66
C LYS A 111 -8.76 27.02 -43.20
N GLY A 112 -7.87 26.67 -44.12
CA GLY A 112 -6.65 25.93 -43.81
C GLY A 112 -5.63 26.79 -43.06
N SER A 113 -4.76 26.18 -42.27
CA SER A 113 -3.65 26.86 -41.57
C SER A 113 -4.03 28.03 -40.62
N ALA A 114 -5.29 28.13 -40.21
CA ALA A 114 -5.83 29.21 -39.36
C ALA A 114 -6.47 28.66 -38.06
N ALA A 115 -6.85 29.53 -37.14
CA ALA A 115 -7.65 29.18 -35.97
C ALA A 115 -9.11 29.58 -36.18
N PHE A 116 -10.06 28.70 -35.82
CA PHE A 116 -11.48 29.01 -35.92
C PHE A 116 -11.89 30.03 -34.87
N ILE A 117 -11.55 29.81 -33.60
CA ILE A 117 -11.74 30.79 -32.53
C ILE A 117 -10.38 31.14 -31.93
N THR A 118 -10.05 32.43 -31.95
CA THR A 118 -8.85 33.00 -31.31
C THR A 118 -9.26 33.87 -30.14
N VAL A 119 -8.69 33.62 -28.97
CA VAL A 119 -8.93 34.42 -27.75
C VAL A 119 -7.66 35.19 -27.40
N ARG A 120 -7.77 36.52 -27.43
CA ARG A 120 -6.69 37.44 -27.04
C ARG A 120 -6.91 38.00 -25.64
N ARG A 121 -8.05 38.66 -25.43
CA ARG A 121 -8.46 39.25 -24.16
C ARG A 121 -9.95 39.03 -23.97
N ALA A 122 -10.33 38.58 -22.79
CA ALA A 122 -11.70 38.44 -22.31
C ALA A 122 -11.68 38.22 -20.81
N LYS A 123 -12.74 38.62 -20.09
CA LYS A 123 -12.94 38.19 -18.71
C LYS A 123 -13.35 36.72 -18.68
N SER A 124 -14.34 36.36 -19.48
CA SER A 124 -14.75 34.96 -19.69
C SER A 124 -15.19 34.69 -21.13
N VAL A 125 -15.03 33.45 -21.58
CA VAL A 125 -15.54 32.95 -22.85
C VAL A 125 -16.32 31.67 -22.60
N THR A 126 -17.59 31.62 -22.98
CA THR A 126 -18.42 30.41 -22.88
C THR A 126 -18.80 29.95 -24.28
N VAL A 127 -18.60 28.66 -24.59
CA VAL A 127 -19.06 28.04 -25.83
C VAL A 127 -20.03 26.91 -25.52
N ASN A 128 -21.28 27.06 -25.93
CA ASN A 128 -22.32 26.06 -25.75
C ASN A 128 -22.51 25.28 -27.06
N ALA A 129 -22.07 24.02 -27.09
CA ALA A 129 -22.06 23.19 -28.29
C ALA A 129 -22.78 21.83 -28.11
N GLU A 130 -23.51 21.64 -27.01
CA GLU A 130 -24.19 20.37 -26.72
C GLU A 130 -25.12 19.94 -27.86
N GLY A 131 -25.02 18.66 -28.24
CA GLY A 131 -25.76 18.08 -29.37
C GLY A 131 -25.31 18.56 -30.76
N GLN A 132 -24.36 19.48 -30.87
CA GLN A 132 -23.90 20.03 -32.15
C GLN A 132 -22.56 19.44 -32.61
N THR A 133 -22.31 19.56 -33.92
CA THR A 133 -21.04 19.18 -34.54
C THR A 133 -20.32 20.40 -35.08
N ILE A 134 -19.05 20.53 -34.69
CA ILE A 134 -18.11 21.51 -35.20
C ILE A 134 -16.98 20.76 -35.91
N LYS A 135 -16.75 21.06 -37.18
CA LYS A 135 -15.79 20.31 -38.01
C LYS A 135 -14.98 21.21 -38.91
N THR A 136 -13.85 20.70 -39.40
CA THR A 136 -13.11 21.30 -40.52
C THR A 136 -13.66 20.81 -41.84
N ALA A 137 -13.61 21.63 -42.89
CA ALA A 137 -13.88 21.15 -44.25
C ALA A 137 -12.82 20.12 -44.70
N GLU A 138 -13.23 19.15 -45.52
CA GLU A 138 -12.35 18.09 -46.02
C GLU A 138 -11.16 18.65 -46.80
N GLY A 139 -9.99 18.03 -46.64
CA GLY A 139 -8.75 18.43 -47.34
C GLY A 139 -8.07 19.69 -46.79
N LEU A 140 -8.67 20.40 -45.83
CA LEU A 140 -8.07 21.59 -45.20
C LEU A 140 -7.36 21.23 -43.90
N ALA A 141 -6.11 20.79 -44.03
CA ALA A 141 -5.25 20.46 -42.89
C ALA A 141 -4.69 21.73 -42.18
N TYR A 142 -4.13 21.51 -40.99
CA TYR A 142 -3.33 22.48 -40.22
C TYR A 142 -4.11 23.63 -39.56
N SER A 143 -5.43 23.50 -39.40
CA SER A 143 -6.23 24.47 -38.65
C SER A 143 -6.31 24.12 -37.15
N ARG A 144 -6.62 25.13 -36.32
CA ARG A 144 -6.92 24.97 -34.89
C ARG A 144 -8.40 25.25 -34.65
N CYS A 145 -9.03 24.49 -33.76
CA CYS A 145 -10.37 24.78 -33.28
C CYS A 145 -10.32 26.00 -32.37
N PHE A 146 -9.42 25.95 -31.38
CA PHE A 146 -9.21 27.02 -30.43
C PHE A 146 -7.73 27.41 -30.36
N TYR A 147 -7.49 28.71 -30.29
CA TYR A 147 -6.19 29.29 -30.02
C TYR A 147 -6.32 30.37 -28.95
N ALA A 148 -5.51 30.28 -27.90
CA ALA A 148 -5.40 31.32 -26.88
C ALA A 148 -4.01 31.96 -26.95
N GLU A 149 -3.96 33.29 -27.07
CA GLU A 149 -2.71 34.03 -26.96
C GLU A 149 -2.25 34.14 -25.49
N ASN A 150 -0.95 34.36 -25.26
CA ASN A 150 -0.37 34.53 -23.91
C ASN A 150 -0.98 35.72 -23.15
N SER A 151 -1.59 36.66 -23.86
CA SER A 151 -2.28 37.83 -23.32
C SER A 151 -3.62 37.49 -22.66
N PHE A 152 -4.17 36.29 -22.92
CA PHE A 152 -5.42 35.86 -22.31
C PHE A 152 -5.19 35.41 -20.87
N THR A 153 -5.86 36.04 -19.92
CA THR A 153 -5.76 35.75 -18.48
C THR A 153 -7.10 35.36 -17.85
N GLY A 154 -8.18 35.41 -18.62
CA GLY A 154 -9.54 35.08 -18.17
C GLY A 154 -9.81 33.57 -18.13
N THR A 155 -11.11 33.24 -18.05
CA THR A 155 -11.60 31.86 -18.05
C THR A 155 -12.29 31.52 -19.36
N ALA A 156 -12.19 30.28 -19.81
CA ALA A 156 -12.94 29.78 -20.95
C ALA A 156 -13.62 28.45 -20.58
N VAL A 157 -14.89 28.29 -20.92
CA VAL A 157 -15.66 27.07 -20.66
C VAL A 157 -16.34 26.60 -21.93
N LEU A 158 -16.10 25.35 -22.31
CA LEU A 158 -16.69 24.71 -23.47
C LEU A 158 -17.62 23.59 -22.99
N HIS A 159 -18.90 23.70 -23.32
CA HIS A 159 -19.93 22.75 -22.92
C HIS A 159 -20.34 21.85 -24.09
N GLY A 160 -20.07 20.55 -23.95
CA GLY A 160 -20.51 19.50 -24.86
C GLY A 160 -20.03 19.67 -26.30
N GLY A 161 -20.63 18.88 -27.20
CA GLY A 161 -20.43 18.95 -28.64
C GLY A 161 -19.41 17.96 -29.20
N THR A 162 -19.54 17.71 -30.50
CA THR A 162 -18.61 16.86 -31.28
C THR A 162 -17.69 17.73 -32.13
N TYR A 163 -16.40 17.61 -31.90
CA TYR A 163 -15.36 18.37 -32.58
C TYR A 163 -14.53 17.43 -33.43
N ASN A 164 -14.70 17.52 -34.76
CA ASN A 164 -13.96 16.70 -35.73
C ASN A 164 -12.92 17.57 -36.43
N TRP A 165 -11.67 17.50 -35.97
CA TRP A 165 -10.66 18.51 -36.31
C TRP A 165 -9.46 17.95 -37.08
N GLN A 166 -9.33 18.37 -38.35
CA GLN A 166 -8.20 18.00 -39.22
C GLN A 166 -6.96 18.88 -38.94
N CYS A 167 -6.39 18.75 -37.75
CA CYS A 167 -5.34 19.64 -37.23
C CYS A 167 -3.95 19.47 -37.88
N GLY A 168 -3.74 18.44 -38.71
CA GLY A 168 -2.41 18.16 -39.30
C GLY A 168 -1.35 18.00 -38.21
N SER A 169 -0.18 18.63 -38.33
CA SER A 169 0.88 18.60 -37.30
C SER A 169 0.65 19.55 -36.09
N ARG A 170 -0.42 20.35 -36.11
CA ARG A 170 -0.79 21.28 -35.03
C ARG A 170 -1.82 20.62 -34.10
N PRO A 171 -1.95 21.05 -32.84
CA PRO A 171 -3.06 20.64 -31.98
C PRO A 171 -4.38 21.30 -32.39
N ALA A 172 -5.50 20.64 -32.09
CA ALA A 172 -6.84 21.20 -32.24
C ALA A 172 -7.05 22.40 -31.30
N CYS A 173 -6.61 22.32 -30.04
CA CYS A 173 -6.60 23.44 -29.10
C CYS A 173 -5.16 23.77 -28.70
N TYR A 174 -4.75 25.02 -28.88
CA TYR A 174 -3.43 25.51 -28.43
C TYR A 174 -3.59 26.70 -27.51
N LEU A 175 -3.21 26.52 -26.25
CA LEU A 175 -3.63 27.38 -25.16
C LEU A 175 -2.40 27.94 -24.46
N CYS A 176 -2.03 29.18 -24.76
CA CYS A 176 -0.86 29.81 -24.14
C CYS A 176 -1.19 30.64 -22.88
N GLY A 177 -2.48 30.83 -22.57
CA GLY A 177 -2.93 31.63 -21.44
C GLY A 177 -4.35 31.28 -21.01
N GLY A 178 -4.73 31.79 -19.84
CA GLY A 178 -6.04 31.62 -19.24
C GLY A 178 -6.27 30.25 -18.58
N SER A 179 -7.45 30.10 -18.02
CA SER A 179 -7.92 28.84 -17.43
C SER A 179 -9.07 28.28 -18.26
N TRP A 180 -8.92 27.07 -18.77
CA TRP A 180 -9.84 26.46 -19.72
C TRP A 180 -10.53 25.26 -19.11
N THR A 181 -11.85 25.18 -19.26
CA THR A 181 -12.66 24.06 -18.84
C THR A 181 -13.32 23.43 -20.07
N PHE A 182 -13.15 22.12 -20.23
CA PHE A 182 -13.77 21.33 -21.29
C PHE A 182 -14.72 20.32 -20.65
N ASP A 183 -16.02 20.55 -20.76
CA ASP A 183 -17.05 19.75 -20.10
C ASP A 183 -17.77 18.84 -21.09
N ASN A 184 -17.52 17.53 -20.99
CA ASN A 184 -18.20 16.46 -21.73
C ASN A 184 -18.10 16.57 -23.26
N LEU A 185 -16.93 16.96 -23.77
CA LEU A 185 -16.69 17.06 -25.20
C LEU A 185 -16.42 15.69 -25.84
N THR A 186 -16.81 15.55 -27.10
CA THR A 186 -16.27 14.50 -27.98
C THR A 186 -15.30 15.15 -28.96
N MET A 187 -13.99 14.92 -28.80
CA MET A 187 -12.95 15.50 -29.64
C MET A 187 -12.26 14.40 -30.44
N LYS A 188 -12.36 14.47 -31.77
CA LYS A 188 -11.61 13.63 -32.71
C LYS A 188 -10.62 14.53 -33.44
N ALA A 189 -9.35 14.44 -33.07
CA ALA A 189 -8.27 15.18 -33.69
C ALA A 189 -7.30 14.22 -34.39
N ILE A 190 -6.51 14.70 -35.34
CA ILE A 190 -5.53 13.84 -36.03
C ILE A 190 -4.33 13.60 -35.13
N THR A 191 -3.71 14.68 -34.62
CA THR A 191 -2.46 14.61 -33.88
C THR A 191 -2.58 14.95 -32.41
N ARG A 192 -3.20 16.07 -32.03
CA ARG A 192 -3.30 16.45 -30.61
C ARG A 192 -4.63 17.14 -30.36
N ALA A 193 -5.29 16.80 -29.26
CA ALA A 193 -6.54 17.42 -28.86
C ALA A 193 -6.28 18.75 -28.16
N ILE A 194 -5.46 18.72 -27.10
CA ILE A 194 -5.15 19.88 -26.27
C ILE A 194 -3.64 19.97 -26.07
N GLU A 195 -3.12 21.16 -26.29
CA GLU A 195 -1.74 21.53 -26.00
C GLU A 195 -1.73 22.86 -25.25
N THR A 196 -1.04 22.89 -24.11
CA THR A 196 -0.85 24.12 -23.32
C THR A 196 0.56 24.65 -23.50
N ASP A 197 0.76 25.94 -23.31
CA ASP A 197 2.07 26.53 -23.04
C ASP A 197 1.91 27.68 -22.04
N GLY A 198 1.65 27.32 -20.78
CA GLY A 198 1.33 28.28 -19.70
C GLY A 198 -0.12 28.25 -19.23
N ALA A 199 -1.06 27.77 -20.05
CA ALA A 199 -2.47 27.67 -19.66
C ALA A 199 -2.73 26.53 -18.67
N ASN A 200 -3.79 26.68 -17.87
CA ASN A 200 -4.33 25.62 -17.01
C ASN A 200 -5.57 25.03 -17.69
N VAL A 201 -5.69 23.70 -17.72
CA VAL A 201 -6.84 23.00 -18.31
C VAL A 201 -7.53 22.12 -17.28
N THR A 202 -8.86 22.17 -17.24
CA THR A 202 -9.71 21.23 -16.52
C THR A 202 -10.58 20.52 -17.55
N VAL A 203 -10.48 19.20 -17.63
CA VAL A 203 -11.27 18.38 -18.54
C VAL A 203 -12.19 17.50 -17.71
N ASN A 204 -13.50 17.69 -17.83
CA ASN A 204 -14.50 16.93 -17.09
C ASN A 204 -15.25 16.01 -18.06
N GLY A 205 -15.04 14.71 -17.92
CA GLY A 205 -15.63 13.69 -18.77
C GLY A 205 -15.17 13.79 -20.23
N GLY A 206 -16.04 13.34 -21.13
CA GLY A 206 -15.80 13.41 -22.57
C GLY A 206 -14.91 12.29 -23.12
N THR A 207 -14.81 12.26 -24.45
CA THR A 207 -14.02 11.29 -25.22
C THR A 207 -13.07 12.02 -26.16
N TYR A 208 -11.78 11.69 -26.08
CA TYR A 208 -10.71 12.33 -26.83
C TYR A 208 -9.92 11.27 -27.59
N ASP A 209 -9.97 11.30 -28.91
CA ASP A 209 -9.27 10.35 -29.76
C ASP A 209 -8.33 11.07 -30.73
N CYS A 210 -7.04 10.69 -30.71
CA CYS A 210 -6.01 11.16 -31.62
C CYS A 210 -5.34 10.01 -32.37
N SER A 211 -6.01 9.53 -33.43
CA SER A 211 -5.71 8.25 -34.08
C SER A 211 -4.39 8.21 -34.87
N TYR A 212 -3.77 9.36 -35.18
CA TYR A 212 -2.52 9.43 -35.97
C TYR A 212 -1.45 10.32 -35.34
N SER A 213 -1.53 10.54 -34.03
CA SER A 213 -0.55 11.34 -33.30
C SER A 213 0.85 10.74 -33.34
N ASP A 214 1.83 11.53 -33.76
CA ASP A 214 3.25 11.30 -33.49
C ASP A 214 3.72 11.87 -32.15
N SER A 215 2.82 12.57 -31.47
CA SER A 215 3.04 13.35 -30.26
C SER A 215 2.09 12.88 -29.16
N ALA A 216 1.30 13.76 -28.54
CA ALA A 216 0.40 13.41 -27.44
C ALA A 216 -1.08 13.80 -27.70
N THR A 217 -2.05 13.01 -27.25
CA THR A 217 -3.46 13.45 -27.22
C THR A 217 -3.61 14.70 -26.35
N PHE A 218 -2.99 14.69 -25.16
CA PHE A 218 -2.83 15.82 -24.28
C PHE A 218 -1.35 16.14 -24.06
N TRP A 219 -0.93 17.33 -24.50
CA TRP A 219 0.42 17.84 -24.31
C TRP A 219 0.39 19.01 -23.32
N ILE A 220 0.76 18.75 -22.07
CA ILE A 220 0.66 19.72 -21.00
C ILE A 220 2.06 20.18 -20.60
N GLN A 221 2.40 21.41 -20.97
CA GLN A 221 3.67 22.06 -20.63
C GLN A 221 3.42 23.42 -19.96
N ASN A 222 4.33 23.77 -19.06
CA ASN A 222 4.32 25.01 -18.28
C ASN A 222 2.99 25.27 -17.54
N SER A 223 2.24 24.22 -17.18
CA SER A 223 0.91 24.34 -16.58
C SER A 223 0.95 24.15 -15.07
N THR A 224 0.64 25.19 -14.32
CA THR A 224 0.74 25.16 -12.85
C THR A 224 -0.30 24.26 -12.17
N ASN A 225 -1.44 24.01 -12.80
CA ASN A 225 -2.50 23.16 -12.25
C ASN A 225 -3.50 22.76 -13.35
N SER A 226 -3.29 21.59 -13.96
CA SER A 226 -4.26 21.00 -14.89
C SER A 226 -4.90 19.76 -14.29
N SER A 227 -6.16 19.50 -14.64
CA SER A 227 -6.91 18.33 -14.16
C SER A 227 -7.70 17.64 -15.27
N PHE A 228 -7.82 16.31 -15.15
CA PHE A 228 -8.57 15.44 -16.05
C PHE A 228 -9.43 14.51 -15.20
N ASN A 229 -10.74 14.70 -15.22
CA ASN A 229 -11.69 14.03 -14.36
C ASN A 229 -12.59 13.13 -15.21
N TYR A 230 -12.52 11.81 -15.03
CA TYR A 230 -13.36 10.81 -15.71
C TYR A 230 -13.29 10.85 -17.25
N VAL A 231 -12.12 11.18 -17.78
CA VAL A 231 -11.89 11.32 -19.23
C VAL A 231 -11.67 9.96 -19.88
N LYS A 232 -12.24 9.75 -21.07
CA LYS A 232 -11.86 8.64 -21.96
C LYS A 232 -10.92 9.15 -23.05
N ALA A 233 -9.67 8.69 -23.05
CA ALA A 233 -8.67 9.19 -23.99
C ALA A 233 -7.90 8.06 -24.69
N SER A 234 -7.73 8.22 -26.00
CA SER A 234 -6.91 7.34 -26.83
C SER A 234 -5.96 8.11 -27.75
N GLY A 235 -4.83 7.48 -28.06
CA GLY A 235 -3.82 8.08 -28.93
C GLY A 235 -2.84 7.07 -29.51
N ALA A 236 -2.35 7.37 -30.71
CA ALA A 236 -1.25 6.66 -31.36
C ALA A 236 0.10 6.93 -30.68
N GLY A 237 0.35 8.20 -30.35
CA GLY A 237 1.48 8.66 -29.56
C GLY A 237 1.17 8.61 -28.07
N TRP A 238 1.80 9.45 -27.24
CA TRP A 238 1.42 9.59 -25.82
C TRP A 238 -0.08 9.89 -25.70
N VAL A 239 -0.75 9.36 -24.69
CA VAL A 239 -2.13 9.80 -24.42
C VAL A 239 -2.07 11.08 -23.58
N LEU A 240 -1.23 11.09 -22.55
CA LEU A 240 -0.97 12.29 -21.74
C LEU A 240 0.54 12.46 -21.54
N ASN A 241 1.03 13.66 -21.81
CA ASN A 241 2.43 14.04 -21.60
C ASN A 241 2.48 15.32 -20.75
N ALA A 242 2.87 15.19 -19.48
CA ALA A 242 3.05 16.29 -18.54
C ALA A 242 4.54 16.65 -18.44
N ILE A 243 4.92 17.87 -18.82
CA ILE A 243 6.33 18.28 -18.91
C ILE A 243 6.56 19.71 -18.42
N ASP A 244 7.83 20.07 -18.27
CA ASP A 244 8.31 21.43 -18.08
C ASP A 244 7.60 22.15 -16.92
N ASN A 245 7.86 21.67 -15.70
CA ASN A 245 7.31 22.19 -14.44
C ASN A 245 5.77 22.12 -14.32
N SER A 246 5.10 21.32 -15.15
CA SER A 246 3.65 21.18 -15.06
C SER A 246 3.21 20.36 -13.84
N VAL A 247 2.04 20.68 -13.30
CA VAL A 247 1.33 19.85 -12.32
C VAL A 247 0.02 19.37 -12.95
N VAL A 248 -0.11 18.06 -13.10
CA VAL A 248 -1.28 17.43 -13.73
C VAL A 248 -1.91 16.43 -12.78
N ASN A 249 -3.23 16.56 -12.59
CA ASN A 249 -4.03 15.66 -11.77
C ASN A 249 -4.99 14.87 -12.66
N VAL A 250 -4.99 13.55 -12.54
CA VAL A 250 -5.90 12.64 -13.24
C VAL A 250 -6.76 11.94 -12.20
N VAL A 251 -8.08 12.01 -12.35
CA VAL A 251 -9.05 11.39 -11.44
C VAL A 251 -9.99 10.53 -12.25
N GLY A 252 -9.93 9.21 -12.08
CA GLY A 252 -10.73 8.28 -12.85
C GLY A 252 -10.40 8.29 -14.35
N GLY A 253 -11.31 7.71 -15.14
CA GLY A 253 -11.21 7.70 -16.59
C GLY A 253 -10.39 6.53 -17.13
N SER A 254 -10.33 6.44 -18.46
CA SER A 254 -9.64 5.37 -19.18
C SER A 254 -8.68 5.96 -20.22
N TYR A 255 -7.44 5.52 -20.17
CA TYR A 255 -6.35 6.02 -21.00
C TYR A 255 -5.71 4.84 -21.71
N SER A 256 -5.89 4.77 -23.03
CA SER A 256 -5.45 3.60 -23.81
C SER A 256 -4.68 3.99 -25.06
N ARG A 257 -3.60 3.29 -25.35
CA ARG A 257 -2.95 3.41 -26.65
C ARG A 257 -3.77 2.79 -27.77
N ASN A 258 -3.73 3.42 -28.94
CA ASN A 258 -4.28 2.84 -30.15
C ASN A 258 -3.26 1.88 -30.79
N PRO A 259 -3.54 0.55 -30.81
CA PRO A 259 -2.61 -0.45 -31.32
C PRO A 259 -2.44 -0.43 -32.84
N ASP A 260 -3.39 0.16 -33.57
CA ASP A 260 -3.39 0.19 -35.04
C ASP A 260 -2.41 1.21 -35.61
N ALA A 261 -1.99 2.17 -34.81
CA ALA A 261 -1.16 3.29 -35.24
C ALA A 261 0.35 2.95 -35.20
N GLN A 262 0.73 1.77 -35.70
CA GLN A 262 2.04 1.06 -35.62
C GLN A 262 3.35 1.87 -35.87
N VAL A 263 3.26 3.17 -36.10
CA VAL A 263 4.34 4.12 -36.32
C VAL A 263 5.20 4.34 -35.07
N TYR A 264 4.62 4.38 -33.87
CA TYR A 264 5.33 4.74 -32.62
C TYR A 264 5.14 3.71 -31.50
N LYS A 265 5.76 2.55 -31.68
CA LYS A 265 5.62 1.37 -30.80
C LYS A 265 6.21 1.57 -29.40
N ASP A 266 7.13 2.51 -29.22
CA ASP A 266 7.97 2.69 -28.04
C ASP A 266 7.51 3.83 -27.12
N ARG A 267 6.30 4.34 -27.35
CA ARG A 267 5.78 5.48 -26.59
C ARG A 267 5.00 4.96 -25.36
N PRO A 268 5.10 5.58 -24.18
CA PRO A 268 4.29 5.24 -23.00
C PRO A 268 2.90 5.90 -23.02
N THR A 269 1.87 5.27 -22.43
CA THR A 269 0.50 5.82 -22.39
C THR A 269 0.47 7.17 -21.67
N LEU A 270 1.01 7.22 -20.45
CA LEU A 270 1.22 8.44 -19.67
C LEU A 270 2.72 8.70 -19.51
N ARG A 271 3.13 9.95 -19.67
CA ARG A 271 4.51 10.38 -19.45
C ARG A 271 4.56 11.61 -18.57
N VAL A 272 5.51 11.62 -17.64
CA VAL A 272 5.88 12.81 -16.88
C VAL A 272 7.39 13.04 -16.96
N ALA A 273 7.80 14.28 -17.27
CA ALA A 273 9.22 14.62 -17.44
C ALA A 273 9.54 16.07 -17.08
N ASN A 274 10.84 16.42 -17.04
CA ASN A 274 11.33 17.80 -16.95
C ASN A 274 10.73 18.58 -15.76
N ASN A 275 10.94 18.05 -14.55
CA ASN A 275 10.48 18.65 -13.29
C ASN A 275 8.95 18.78 -13.15
N ALA A 276 8.18 18.09 -13.99
CA ALA A 276 6.72 18.01 -13.84
C ALA A 276 6.30 17.03 -12.73
N THR A 277 5.07 17.20 -12.26
CA THR A 277 4.40 16.31 -11.31
C THR A 277 3.11 15.78 -11.93
N LEU A 278 2.93 14.46 -11.89
CA LEU A 278 1.71 13.77 -12.32
C LEU A 278 1.09 13.04 -11.13
N ASN A 279 -0.13 13.41 -10.76
CA ASN A 279 -0.91 12.68 -9.77
C ASN A 279 -2.03 11.93 -10.48
N VAL A 280 -2.16 10.63 -10.24
CA VAL A 280 -3.21 9.79 -10.82
C VAL A 280 -3.98 9.11 -9.70
N THR A 281 -5.31 9.18 -9.76
CA THR A 281 -6.20 8.56 -8.77
C THR A 281 -7.25 7.72 -9.48
N ASN A 282 -7.25 6.41 -9.23
CA ASN A 282 -8.28 5.46 -9.71
C ASN A 282 -8.54 5.47 -11.23
N ALA A 283 -7.51 5.66 -12.04
CA ALA A 283 -7.64 5.60 -13.50
C ALA A 283 -7.31 4.20 -14.05
N ASP A 284 -7.92 3.85 -15.18
CA ASP A 284 -7.59 2.64 -15.94
C ASP A 284 -6.63 3.01 -17.07
N VAL A 285 -5.41 2.48 -17.04
CA VAL A 285 -4.35 2.79 -18.00
C VAL A 285 -3.93 1.51 -18.71
N THR A 286 -4.07 1.50 -20.03
CA THR A 286 -3.69 0.36 -20.87
C THR A 286 -2.64 0.76 -21.89
N GLY A 287 -1.44 0.19 -21.75
CA GLY A 287 -0.31 0.39 -22.66
C GLY A 287 -0.05 -0.79 -23.56
N THR A 288 0.60 -0.49 -24.69
CA THR A 288 1.15 -1.48 -25.64
C THR A 288 2.67 -1.64 -25.52
N TYR A 289 3.30 -0.81 -24.68
CA TYR A 289 4.73 -0.74 -24.45
C TYR A 289 5.05 -0.37 -23.00
N CYS A 290 4.43 0.68 -22.47
CA CYS A 290 4.60 1.16 -21.10
C CYS A 290 3.36 2.00 -20.72
N ASP A 291 2.88 1.86 -19.49
CA ASP A 291 1.68 2.55 -19.01
C ASP A 291 2.05 3.93 -18.46
N VAL A 292 3.03 3.99 -17.56
CA VAL A 292 3.52 5.25 -16.97
C VAL A 292 5.05 5.31 -17.01
N PHE A 293 5.56 6.36 -17.65
CA PHE A 293 7.00 6.66 -17.68
C PHE A 293 7.32 7.98 -16.96
N VAL A 294 8.14 7.87 -15.92
CA VAL A 294 8.68 8.99 -15.15
C VAL A 294 10.16 9.19 -15.47
N THR A 295 10.56 10.40 -15.84
CA THR A 295 11.99 10.71 -16.06
C THR A 295 12.34 12.14 -15.63
N ASN A 296 13.24 12.29 -14.65
CA ASN A 296 13.59 13.59 -14.05
C ASN A 296 12.34 14.38 -13.63
N ALA A 297 11.40 13.70 -12.97
CA ALA A 297 10.06 14.18 -12.63
C ALA A 297 9.45 13.34 -11.51
N THR A 298 8.24 13.68 -11.08
CA THR A 298 7.51 12.99 -10.01
C THR A 298 6.18 12.43 -10.53
N ALA A 299 5.87 11.17 -10.22
CA ALA A 299 4.53 10.63 -10.35
C ALA A 299 4.06 10.00 -9.04
N ASN A 300 2.80 10.26 -8.69
CA ASN A 300 2.11 9.64 -7.57
C ASN A 300 0.85 8.96 -8.09
N LEU A 301 0.78 7.63 -7.95
CA LEU A 301 -0.31 6.80 -8.43
C LEU A 301 -1.07 6.25 -7.21
N PHE A 302 -2.37 6.53 -7.13
CA PHE A 302 -3.25 6.14 -6.04
C PHE A 302 -4.43 5.33 -6.58
N GLY A 303 -4.40 4.01 -6.39
CA GLY A 303 -5.39 3.11 -6.94
C GLY A 303 -5.30 2.98 -8.46
N GLY A 304 -6.35 2.42 -9.06
CA GLY A 304 -6.46 2.23 -10.50
C GLY A 304 -5.80 0.96 -11.01
N THR A 305 -5.96 0.74 -12.32
CA THR A 305 -5.44 -0.44 -13.02
C THR A 305 -4.43 -0.02 -14.07
N TYR A 306 -3.31 -0.75 -14.12
CA TYR A 306 -2.22 -0.51 -15.07
C TYR A 306 -1.92 -1.82 -15.77
N THR A 307 -2.33 -1.92 -17.03
CA THR A 307 -2.20 -3.14 -17.83
C THR A 307 -1.34 -2.88 -19.06
N ASN A 308 -0.09 -3.34 -18.99
CA ASN A 308 0.80 -3.30 -20.13
C ASN A 308 0.74 -4.61 -20.91
N THR A 309 0.26 -4.53 -22.14
CA THR A 309 0.13 -5.69 -23.03
C THR A 309 1.43 -6.07 -23.72
N ASN A 310 2.44 -5.18 -23.73
CA ASN A 310 3.71 -5.37 -24.46
C ASN A 310 3.50 -6.01 -25.85
N GLN A 311 2.54 -5.46 -26.59
CA GLN A 311 1.99 -6.07 -27.80
C GLN A 311 3.01 -6.27 -28.91
N TYR A 312 4.10 -5.50 -28.91
CA TYR A 312 5.10 -5.49 -29.99
C TYR A 312 6.38 -6.26 -29.60
N PRO A 313 6.62 -7.46 -30.16
CA PRO A 313 7.85 -8.21 -29.91
C PRO A 313 9.10 -7.38 -30.23
N GLY A 314 10.09 -7.45 -29.35
CA GLY A 314 11.32 -6.67 -29.46
C GLY A 314 11.17 -5.19 -29.12
N CYS A 315 9.97 -4.71 -28.80
CA CYS A 315 9.70 -3.37 -28.28
C CYS A 315 8.87 -3.50 -26.99
N MET A 316 9.51 -4.04 -25.96
CA MET A 316 8.88 -4.32 -24.66
C MET A 316 9.46 -3.39 -23.60
N SER A 317 8.67 -3.11 -22.56
CA SER A 317 9.09 -2.32 -21.40
C SER A 317 8.37 -2.76 -20.13
N PRO A 318 8.83 -2.30 -18.96
CA PRO A 318 8.03 -2.37 -17.76
C PRO A 318 6.71 -1.59 -17.88
N ALA A 319 5.67 -2.03 -17.17
CA ALA A 319 4.39 -1.31 -17.14
C ALA A 319 4.57 0.09 -16.52
N LEU A 320 5.17 0.14 -15.32
CA LEU A 320 5.51 1.37 -14.63
C LEU A 320 7.03 1.51 -14.50
N LYS A 321 7.58 2.68 -14.86
CA LYS A 321 9.04 2.88 -14.78
C LYS A 321 9.47 4.29 -14.41
N VAL A 322 10.56 4.36 -13.64
CA VAL A 322 11.19 5.62 -13.19
C VAL A 322 12.69 5.67 -13.48
N TRP A 323 13.11 6.75 -14.13
CA TRP A 323 14.50 7.00 -14.56
C TRP A 323 15.00 8.39 -14.17
N ASN A 324 16.31 8.58 -14.33
CA ASN A 324 17.07 9.83 -14.25
C ASN A 324 16.77 10.61 -12.96
N GLY A 325 16.79 9.92 -11.81
CA GLY A 325 16.54 10.54 -10.51
C GLY A 325 15.09 10.99 -10.28
N GLY A 326 14.15 10.60 -11.15
CA GLY A 326 12.73 10.80 -10.93
C GLY A 326 12.22 10.04 -9.69
N THR A 327 11.00 10.36 -9.27
CA THR A 327 10.31 9.68 -8.18
C THR A 327 8.99 9.09 -8.66
N LEU A 328 8.77 7.81 -8.39
CA LEU A 328 7.51 7.12 -8.65
C LEU A 328 7.01 6.51 -7.35
N SER A 329 5.85 6.96 -6.89
CA SER A 329 5.13 6.41 -5.75
C SER A 329 3.88 5.70 -6.25
N VAL A 330 3.71 4.43 -5.91
CA VAL A 330 2.56 3.62 -6.31
C VAL A 330 1.88 3.10 -5.05
N ASN A 331 0.62 3.49 -4.84
CA ASN A 331 -0.16 3.11 -3.67
C ASN A 331 -1.53 2.56 -4.08
N GLY A 332 -1.88 1.35 -3.67
CA GLY A 332 -3.24 0.81 -3.86
C GLY A 332 -3.58 0.34 -5.27
N ALA A 333 -2.60 0.29 -6.19
CA ALA A 333 -2.83 0.00 -7.60
C ALA A 333 -2.71 -1.49 -7.94
N THR A 334 -3.45 -1.93 -8.96
CA THR A 334 -3.23 -3.23 -9.61
C THR A 334 -2.35 -3.03 -10.84
N VAL A 335 -1.21 -3.72 -10.90
CA VAL A 335 -0.23 -3.57 -11.98
C VAL A 335 0.05 -4.92 -12.62
N GLU A 336 -0.16 -4.99 -13.92
CA GLU A 336 0.05 -6.17 -14.75
C GLU A 336 0.97 -5.84 -15.94
N CYS A 337 1.94 -6.71 -16.21
CA CYS A 337 2.87 -6.52 -17.32
C CYS A 337 3.13 -7.82 -18.08
N MET A 338 2.44 -7.97 -19.20
CA MET A 338 2.60 -9.09 -20.13
C MET A 338 3.96 -8.98 -20.86
N GLY A 339 4.45 -10.06 -21.49
CA GLY A 339 5.59 -9.98 -22.40
C GLY A 339 6.98 -9.94 -21.74
N ASP A 340 7.21 -10.80 -20.75
CA ASP A 340 8.52 -11.08 -20.13
C ASP A 340 9.28 -9.85 -19.60
N ASN A 341 8.56 -8.88 -19.03
CA ASN A 341 9.14 -7.66 -18.46
C ASN A 341 8.65 -7.40 -17.03
N ALA A 342 9.13 -6.32 -16.41
CA ALA A 342 8.79 -5.99 -15.03
C ALA A 342 7.43 -5.29 -14.92
N ALA A 343 6.66 -5.54 -13.86
CA ALA A 343 5.48 -4.74 -13.57
C ALA A 343 5.88 -3.31 -13.16
N ILE A 344 6.77 -3.19 -12.16
CA ILE A 344 7.24 -1.90 -11.66
C ILE A 344 8.77 -1.88 -11.65
N SER A 345 9.38 -0.77 -12.10
CA SER A 345 10.82 -0.71 -12.24
C SER A 345 11.44 0.65 -11.89
N SER A 346 12.60 0.59 -11.24
CA SER A 346 13.57 1.67 -11.17
C SER A 346 14.75 1.29 -12.08
N GLY A 347 14.90 1.99 -13.22
CA GLY A 347 15.79 1.58 -14.32
C GLY A 347 15.17 0.54 -15.27
N GLU A 348 15.96 -0.01 -16.20
CA GLU A 348 15.47 -0.92 -17.26
C GLU A 348 16.02 -2.35 -17.17
N PRO A 349 15.17 -3.38 -17.07
CA PRO A 349 15.59 -4.77 -17.08
C PRO A 349 16.13 -5.23 -18.44
N ALA A 350 16.94 -6.28 -18.41
CA ALA A 350 17.39 -6.95 -19.63
C ALA A 350 16.18 -7.55 -20.37
N GLY A 351 16.06 -7.26 -21.66
CA GLY A 351 14.89 -7.60 -22.49
C GLY A 351 14.06 -6.38 -22.87
N SER A 352 14.17 -5.27 -22.14
CA SER A 352 13.54 -4.00 -22.53
C SER A 352 14.18 -3.36 -23.74
N TYR A 353 13.37 -2.66 -24.54
CA TYR A 353 13.82 -1.98 -25.76
C TYR A 353 14.96 -0.99 -25.53
N TYR A 354 14.92 -0.26 -24.41
CA TYR A 354 15.92 0.77 -24.07
C TYR A 354 17.01 0.31 -23.10
N HIS A 355 17.15 -0.99 -22.83
CA HIS A 355 18.11 -1.52 -21.86
C HIS A 355 19.57 -1.04 -22.06
N TYR A 356 20.00 -0.83 -23.31
CA TYR A 356 21.38 -0.40 -23.65
C TYR A 356 21.55 1.12 -23.86
N ARG A 357 20.48 1.91 -23.71
CA ARG A 357 20.39 3.30 -24.23
C ARG A 357 20.06 4.33 -23.15
N TYR A 358 20.69 4.23 -21.98
CA TYR A 358 20.56 5.19 -20.86
C TYR A 358 19.29 5.03 -20.01
N GLY A 359 19.45 5.25 -18.71
CA GLY A 359 18.38 5.29 -17.71
C GLY A 359 18.89 4.86 -16.35
N ASP A 360 19.66 5.71 -15.68
CA ASP A 360 19.89 5.52 -14.25
C ASP A 360 18.52 5.47 -13.57
N GLY A 361 18.28 4.50 -12.69
CA GLY A 361 17.00 4.40 -12.01
C GLY A 361 16.69 5.64 -11.16
N GLY A 362 15.44 5.74 -10.72
CA GLY A 362 15.00 6.76 -9.77
C GLY A 362 14.61 6.18 -8.42
N LYS A 363 13.92 6.99 -7.63
CA LYS A 363 13.30 6.55 -6.38
C LYS A 363 11.95 5.89 -6.67
N LEU A 364 11.79 4.66 -6.22
CA LEU A 364 10.55 3.91 -6.28
C LEU A 364 9.99 3.67 -4.88
N VAL A 365 8.70 3.92 -4.67
CA VAL A 365 7.98 3.56 -3.45
C VAL A 365 6.74 2.75 -3.84
N VAL A 366 6.55 1.59 -3.23
CA VAL A 366 5.44 0.66 -3.51
C VAL A 366 4.70 0.32 -2.22
N GLU A 367 3.38 0.54 -2.23
CA GLU A 367 2.53 0.38 -1.06
C GLU A 367 1.14 -0.15 -1.48
N ASN A 368 0.60 -1.12 -0.76
CA ASN A 368 -0.74 -1.70 -0.94
C ASN A 368 -1.07 -2.09 -2.39
N CYS A 369 -0.08 -2.52 -3.18
CA CYS A 369 -0.28 -2.86 -4.59
C CYS A 369 -0.52 -4.35 -4.79
N THR A 370 -1.31 -4.69 -5.82
CA THR A 370 -1.36 -6.04 -6.38
C THR A 370 -0.50 -6.07 -7.64
N ILE A 371 0.54 -6.90 -7.66
CA ILE A 371 1.54 -6.93 -8.74
C ILE A 371 1.56 -8.31 -9.36
N GLN A 372 1.17 -8.41 -10.63
CA GLN A 372 0.87 -9.71 -11.24
C GLN A 372 1.35 -9.92 -12.67
N ASN A 373 1.44 -11.21 -13.03
CA ASN A 373 1.67 -11.73 -14.38
C ASN A 373 2.88 -11.10 -15.09
N SER A 374 3.97 -10.89 -14.36
CA SER A 374 5.18 -10.24 -14.86
C SER A 374 6.42 -11.10 -14.66
N LYS A 375 7.48 -10.85 -15.45
CA LYS A 375 8.76 -11.52 -15.21
C LYS A 375 9.35 -11.10 -13.87
N TYR A 376 9.31 -9.80 -13.58
CA TYR A 376 9.74 -9.25 -12.31
C TYR A 376 8.63 -8.38 -11.74
N GLY A 377 8.10 -8.69 -10.56
CA GLY A 377 7.13 -7.81 -9.92
C GLY A 377 7.72 -6.42 -9.71
N ILE A 378 8.85 -6.36 -9.01
CA ILE A 378 9.66 -5.17 -8.79
C ILE A 378 11.07 -5.41 -9.33
N TYR A 379 11.52 -4.56 -10.25
CA TYR A 379 12.89 -4.53 -10.74
C TYR A 379 13.66 -3.32 -10.20
N LEU A 380 14.73 -3.57 -9.46
CA LEU A 380 15.68 -2.54 -9.04
C LEU A 380 16.96 -2.61 -9.88
N GLY A 381 17.06 -1.68 -10.83
CA GLY A 381 18.12 -1.58 -11.82
C GLY A 381 19.39 -0.88 -11.35
N LYS A 382 20.30 -0.64 -12.29
CA LYS A 382 21.59 0.02 -12.07
C LYS A 382 21.45 1.55 -11.94
N GLY A 383 22.54 2.22 -11.61
CA GLY A 383 22.62 3.69 -11.48
C GLY A 383 22.54 4.14 -10.02
N GLU A 384 23.29 5.16 -9.63
CA GLU A 384 23.42 5.57 -8.22
C GLU A 384 22.08 6.02 -7.60
N ASN A 385 21.23 6.65 -8.41
CA ASN A 385 19.91 7.15 -8.00
C ASN A 385 18.83 6.06 -7.90
N ALA A 386 19.10 4.85 -8.39
CA ALA A 386 18.14 3.75 -8.35
C ALA A 386 17.98 3.21 -6.93
N SER A 387 16.79 3.41 -6.36
CA SER A 387 16.36 2.90 -5.05
C SER A 387 14.91 2.43 -5.10
N ALA A 388 14.56 1.50 -4.20
CA ALA A 388 13.19 1.01 -4.05
C ALA A 388 12.87 0.81 -2.56
N GLU A 389 11.68 1.28 -2.17
CA GLU A 389 11.06 1.07 -0.86
C GLU A 389 9.77 0.29 -1.06
N LEU A 390 9.73 -0.95 -0.53
CA LEU A 390 8.57 -1.81 -0.55
C LEU A 390 7.93 -1.81 0.84
N LYS A 391 6.74 -1.23 0.95
CA LYS A 391 5.99 -1.19 2.22
C LYS A 391 5.00 -2.34 2.36
N SER A 392 4.22 -2.58 1.31
CA SER A 392 3.23 -3.64 1.21
C SER A 392 2.92 -3.94 -0.26
N ALA A 393 2.79 -5.21 -0.60
CA ALA A 393 2.32 -5.67 -1.91
C ALA A 393 1.85 -7.13 -1.82
N GLU A 394 0.94 -7.49 -2.70
CA GLU A 394 0.60 -8.86 -3.04
C GLU A 394 1.19 -9.19 -4.41
N PHE A 395 1.77 -10.39 -4.52
CA PHE A 395 2.39 -10.85 -5.75
C PHE A 395 1.71 -12.12 -6.26
N GLU A 396 1.37 -12.16 -7.55
CA GLU A 396 0.71 -13.31 -8.17
C GLU A 396 1.24 -13.56 -9.58
N GLY A 397 1.56 -14.81 -9.91
CA GLY A 397 1.91 -15.18 -11.29
C GLY A 397 3.21 -14.55 -11.82
N ASN A 398 4.08 -14.06 -10.93
CA ASN A 398 5.39 -13.51 -11.34
C ASN A 398 6.47 -14.59 -11.39
N ASP A 399 7.44 -14.48 -12.31
CA ASP A 399 8.61 -15.37 -12.30
C ASP A 399 9.50 -15.10 -11.07
N SER A 400 9.73 -13.82 -10.77
CA SER A 400 10.35 -13.34 -9.53
C SER A 400 9.57 -12.14 -9.02
N ASP A 401 9.25 -12.10 -7.73
CA ASP A 401 8.55 -10.95 -7.15
C ASP A 401 9.48 -9.74 -7.07
N ILE A 402 10.74 -9.98 -6.67
CA ILE A 402 11.76 -8.95 -6.55
C ILE A 402 13.01 -9.37 -7.31
N TYR A 403 13.51 -8.49 -8.18
CA TYR A 403 14.79 -8.64 -8.85
C TYR A 403 15.74 -7.47 -8.55
N LEU A 404 16.94 -7.78 -8.06
CA LEU A 404 17.99 -6.80 -7.80
C LEU A 404 19.13 -6.92 -8.82
N ALA A 405 19.46 -5.80 -9.47
CA ALA A 405 20.69 -5.67 -10.24
C ALA A 405 21.94 -5.79 -9.33
N SER A 406 23.10 -6.01 -9.94
CA SER A 406 24.35 -6.22 -9.19
C SER A 406 24.65 -5.04 -8.27
N GLY A 407 25.06 -5.35 -7.03
CA GLY A 407 25.34 -4.39 -5.97
C GLY A 407 24.11 -3.71 -5.34
N LYS A 408 22.90 -3.89 -5.87
CA LYS A 408 21.70 -3.23 -5.34
C LYS A 408 21.13 -3.91 -4.10
N LYS A 409 20.47 -3.10 -3.28
CA LYS A 409 19.78 -3.47 -2.04
C LYS A 409 18.43 -2.78 -2.03
N ILE A 410 17.39 -3.45 -1.55
CA ILE A 410 16.03 -2.92 -1.45
C ILE A 410 15.70 -2.55 0.00
N THR A 411 14.95 -1.49 0.21
CA THR A 411 14.35 -1.18 1.52
C THR A 411 13.00 -1.89 1.59
N ILE A 412 12.76 -2.69 2.62
CA ILE A 412 11.48 -3.38 2.83
C ILE A 412 10.98 -2.99 4.22
N SER A 413 9.70 -2.65 4.36
CA SER A 413 9.08 -2.33 5.65
C SER A 413 8.98 -3.58 6.52
N ASP A 414 9.18 -3.44 7.84
CA ASP A 414 9.01 -4.53 8.81
C ASP A 414 7.55 -4.99 8.95
N THR A 415 6.61 -4.21 8.43
CA THR A 415 5.19 -4.57 8.32
C THR A 415 4.91 -5.50 7.14
N PHE A 416 5.88 -5.74 6.26
CA PHE A 416 5.72 -6.63 5.11
C PHE A 416 5.80 -8.09 5.54
N THR A 417 4.65 -8.76 5.59
CA THR A 417 4.53 -10.18 6.01
C THR A 417 4.24 -11.13 4.86
N THR A 418 3.90 -10.62 3.67
CA THR A 418 3.58 -11.44 2.51
C THR A 418 4.81 -12.23 2.05
N PRO A 419 4.70 -13.54 1.80
CA PRO A 419 5.80 -14.30 1.19
C PRO A 419 6.20 -13.68 -0.15
N ALA A 420 7.49 -13.46 -0.36
CA ALA A 420 8.00 -12.91 -1.62
C ALA A 420 9.31 -13.58 -2.04
N THR A 421 9.41 -13.84 -3.33
CA THR A 421 10.63 -14.36 -3.94
C THR A 421 11.60 -13.24 -4.28
N ILE A 422 12.89 -13.49 -4.11
CA ILE A 422 13.95 -12.53 -4.42
C ILE A 422 15.08 -13.17 -5.22
N LYS A 423 15.47 -12.50 -6.30
CA LYS A 423 16.54 -12.90 -7.21
C LYS A 423 17.55 -11.78 -7.39
N VAL A 424 18.83 -12.12 -7.44
CA VAL A 424 19.90 -11.16 -7.72
C VAL A 424 20.72 -11.51 -8.95
N ALA A 425 21.28 -10.49 -9.59
CA ALA A 425 22.18 -10.65 -10.74
C ALA A 425 23.59 -11.17 -10.35
N ASP A 426 24.03 -10.94 -9.11
CA ASP A 426 25.38 -11.26 -8.61
C ASP A 426 25.37 -12.18 -7.37
N PRO A 427 24.84 -13.42 -7.50
CA PRO A 427 24.70 -14.32 -6.36
C PRO A 427 26.06 -14.80 -5.85
N LYS A 428 26.31 -14.58 -4.56
CA LYS A 428 27.49 -15.06 -3.83
C LYS A 428 27.17 -15.17 -2.34
N GLU A 429 27.94 -15.99 -1.63
CA GLU A 429 27.91 -16.06 -0.16
C GLU A 429 28.07 -14.66 0.46
N GLY A 430 27.24 -14.33 1.44
CA GLY A 430 27.27 -13.03 2.12
C GLY A 430 26.66 -11.86 1.33
N ARG A 431 26.04 -12.09 0.16
CA ARG A 431 25.44 -11.01 -0.64
C ARG A 431 24.23 -10.41 0.08
N GLN A 432 24.40 -9.24 0.69
CA GLN A 432 23.33 -8.47 1.32
C GLN A 432 22.21 -8.13 0.33
N LEU A 433 20.95 -8.27 0.71
CA LEU A 433 19.76 -8.08 -0.13
C LEU A 433 18.98 -6.84 0.27
N THR A 434 18.80 -6.64 1.58
CA THR A 434 18.07 -5.48 2.12
C THR A 434 19.02 -4.45 2.71
N VAL A 435 18.55 -3.21 2.84
CA VAL A 435 19.23 -2.17 3.64
C VAL A 435 19.26 -2.60 5.12
N ALA A 436 20.22 -2.10 5.89
CA ALA A 436 20.33 -2.35 7.33
C ALA A 436 19.16 -1.75 8.12
N GLY A 437 18.84 -2.34 9.27
CA GLY A 437 17.78 -1.88 10.19
C GLY A 437 16.45 -2.64 10.11
N ASN A 438 16.38 -3.76 9.39
CA ASN A 438 15.18 -4.60 9.28
C ASN A 438 14.96 -5.52 10.48
N ALA A 439 13.72 -5.68 10.91
CA ALA A 439 13.34 -6.75 11.83
C ALA A 439 13.43 -8.14 11.16
N ASN A 440 13.73 -9.17 11.95
CA ASN A 440 13.75 -10.57 11.48
C ASN A 440 12.32 -11.14 11.34
N LYS A 441 11.53 -10.58 10.42
CA LYS A 441 10.12 -10.96 10.20
C LYS A 441 9.74 -11.11 8.73
N LEU A 442 10.62 -10.75 7.81
CA LEU A 442 10.36 -10.82 6.38
C LEU A 442 10.41 -12.27 5.90
N ASN A 443 9.39 -12.67 5.12
CA ASN A 443 9.31 -13.99 4.51
C ASN A 443 9.86 -13.96 3.07
N LEU A 444 11.18 -13.85 2.95
CA LEU A 444 11.88 -13.78 1.66
C LEU A 444 12.42 -15.14 1.24
N VAL A 445 12.12 -15.55 0.01
CA VAL A 445 12.59 -16.82 -0.56
C VAL A 445 13.58 -16.56 -1.69
N GLY A 446 14.82 -17.01 -1.51
CA GLY A 446 15.87 -16.85 -2.52
C GLY A 446 15.64 -17.74 -3.74
N GLN A 447 15.73 -17.14 -4.94
CA GLN A 447 15.55 -17.87 -6.21
C GLN A 447 16.85 -18.23 -6.93
N ASN A 448 18.01 -17.80 -6.42
CA ASN A 448 19.30 -18.22 -6.99
C ASN A 448 19.60 -19.67 -6.56
N GLU A 449 19.78 -20.59 -7.51
CA GLU A 449 19.79 -22.04 -7.29
C GLU A 449 20.74 -22.55 -6.19
N SER A 450 21.89 -21.92 -5.98
CA SER A 450 22.86 -22.35 -4.96
C SER A 450 22.68 -21.70 -3.59
N TYR A 451 21.75 -20.76 -3.45
CA TYR A 451 21.63 -19.91 -2.26
C TYR A 451 20.21 -19.92 -1.68
N ARG A 452 20.12 -19.69 -0.37
CA ARG A 452 18.89 -19.31 0.33
C ARG A 452 19.06 -17.92 0.96
N VAL A 453 17.96 -17.34 1.39
CA VAL A 453 17.97 -16.08 2.15
C VAL A 453 18.16 -16.41 3.63
N ALA A 454 19.05 -15.68 4.29
CA ALA A 454 19.28 -15.70 5.73
C ALA A 454 19.21 -14.28 6.29
N TYR A 455 19.06 -14.17 7.60
CA TYR A 455 19.01 -12.91 8.33
C TYR A 455 20.29 -12.71 9.13
N LYS A 456 20.93 -11.56 8.96
CA LYS A 456 22.07 -11.11 9.75
C LYS A 456 21.54 -10.31 10.95
N LYS A 457 21.74 -10.86 12.15
CA LYS A 457 21.38 -10.21 13.42
C LYS A 457 22.17 -8.93 13.65
N VAL A 458 23.48 -8.97 13.40
CA VAL A 458 24.35 -7.79 13.43
C VAL A 458 24.03 -6.89 12.24
N HIS A 459 23.77 -5.61 12.49
CA HIS A 459 23.28 -4.61 11.53
C HIS A 459 21.89 -4.86 10.91
N HIS A 460 21.16 -5.92 11.30
CA HIS A 460 19.75 -6.12 10.98
C HIS A 460 19.43 -6.12 9.46
N TYR A 461 19.87 -7.12 8.69
CA TYR A 461 19.59 -7.19 7.24
C TYR A 461 19.50 -8.63 6.70
N TYR A 462 18.88 -8.80 5.53
CA TYR A 462 18.82 -10.10 4.84
C TYR A 462 19.94 -10.26 3.81
N TYR A 463 20.44 -11.48 3.64
CA TYR A 463 21.54 -11.80 2.72
C TYR A 463 21.45 -13.21 2.13
N LEU A 464 22.25 -13.50 1.10
CA LEU A 464 22.37 -14.85 0.52
C LEU A 464 23.43 -15.68 1.25
N THR A 465 23.04 -16.90 1.62
CA THR A 465 23.94 -17.96 2.14
C THR A 465 23.78 -19.23 1.31
N ASN A 466 24.82 -20.06 1.23
CA ASN A 466 24.83 -21.35 0.54
C ASN A 466 23.65 -22.22 0.99
N ARG A 467 23.08 -23.01 0.07
CA ARG A 467 21.92 -23.87 0.38
C ARG A 467 22.15 -24.93 1.45
N ALA A 468 23.38 -25.32 1.75
CA ALA A 468 23.67 -26.27 2.82
C ALA A 468 23.08 -25.74 4.14
N PRO A 469 22.25 -26.51 4.85
CA PRO A 469 21.54 -26.03 6.03
C PRO A 469 22.54 -25.53 7.08
N GLY A 470 22.19 -24.41 7.72
CA GLY A 470 22.77 -24.13 9.01
C GLY A 470 22.21 -25.12 10.03
N TYR A 471 22.93 -25.34 11.11
CA TYR A 471 22.49 -26.19 12.20
C TYR A 471 21.90 -25.33 13.29
N THR A 472 20.90 -25.82 14.01
CA THR A 472 20.31 -25.09 15.13
C THR A 472 20.95 -25.49 16.45
N LEU A 473 20.91 -24.58 17.43
CA LEU A 473 21.33 -24.83 18.80
C LEU A 473 20.20 -24.47 19.75
N THR A 474 19.77 -25.44 20.55
CA THR A 474 18.89 -25.20 21.71
C THR A 474 19.72 -25.26 22.98
N ALA A 475 19.72 -24.17 23.76
CA ALA A 475 20.37 -24.10 25.06
C ALA A 475 19.30 -24.06 26.16
N GLU A 476 19.27 -25.09 27.00
CA GLU A 476 18.33 -25.24 28.12
C GLU A 476 19.03 -24.92 29.44
N GLY A 477 18.46 -23.99 30.21
CA GLY A 477 19.07 -23.52 31.47
C GLY A 477 20.37 -22.76 31.27
N ALA A 478 20.63 -22.26 30.05
CA ALA A 478 21.85 -21.57 29.66
C ALA A 478 21.58 -20.60 28.51
N THR A 479 22.45 -19.62 28.34
CA THR A 479 22.52 -18.77 27.14
C THR A 479 23.60 -19.27 26.20
N ALA A 480 23.34 -19.17 24.90
CA ALA A 480 24.32 -19.44 23.86
C ALA A 480 24.61 -18.16 23.09
N THR A 481 25.87 -17.87 22.86
CA THR A 481 26.31 -16.67 22.15
C THR A 481 27.35 -16.99 21.09
N ILE A 482 27.39 -16.21 20.02
CA ILE A 482 28.45 -16.23 19.01
C ILE A 482 29.10 -14.85 18.93
N LYS A 483 30.36 -14.82 18.52
CA LYS A 483 31.02 -13.58 18.12
C LYS A 483 30.89 -13.40 16.62
N ASP A 484 30.41 -12.24 16.22
CA ASP A 484 30.28 -11.85 14.83
C ASP A 484 30.74 -10.39 14.72
N GLU A 485 31.83 -10.17 13.98
CA GLU A 485 32.59 -8.91 14.05
C GLU A 485 33.06 -8.63 15.50
N ASP A 486 32.78 -7.44 16.04
CA ASP A 486 33.12 -7.06 17.42
C ASP A 486 31.94 -7.27 18.40
N ASP A 487 30.79 -7.75 17.90
CA ASP A 487 29.56 -7.92 18.67
C ASP A 487 29.38 -9.37 19.18
N VAL A 488 28.75 -9.47 20.36
CA VAL A 488 28.32 -10.75 20.94
C VAL A 488 26.82 -10.90 20.69
N ILE A 489 26.45 -11.90 19.90
CA ILE A 489 25.06 -12.18 19.53
C ILE A 489 24.53 -13.32 20.39
N GLU A 490 23.42 -13.10 21.07
CA GLU A 490 22.66 -14.17 21.73
C GLU A 490 21.83 -14.96 20.71
N LEU A 491 21.95 -16.28 20.79
CA LEU A 491 21.28 -17.25 19.93
C LEU A 491 19.92 -17.66 20.52
N THR A 492 18.98 -17.91 19.63
CA THR A 492 17.66 -18.44 19.90
C THR A 492 17.54 -19.82 19.22
N PRO A 493 16.64 -20.71 19.69
CA PRO A 493 16.57 -22.10 19.21
C PRO A 493 16.41 -22.30 17.69
N ASN A 494 15.90 -21.30 16.97
CA ASN A 494 15.67 -21.35 15.53
C ASN A 494 16.76 -20.64 14.71
N ASP A 495 17.79 -20.08 15.34
CA ASP A 495 18.88 -19.48 14.59
C ASP A 495 19.72 -20.55 13.90
N GLU A 496 19.96 -20.32 12.61
CA GLU A 496 20.84 -21.16 11.82
C GLU A 496 22.31 -20.75 12.04
N ILE A 497 23.14 -21.72 12.42
CA ILE A 497 24.56 -21.53 12.72
C ILE A 497 25.37 -22.35 11.71
N ALA A 498 26.35 -21.71 11.06
CA ALA A 498 27.23 -22.41 10.12
C ALA A 498 28.16 -23.39 10.86
N LYS A 499 28.45 -24.53 10.23
CA LYS A 499 29.44 -25.49 10.74
C LYS A 499 30.78 -24.81 11.03
N GLY A 500 31.37 -25.10 12.18
CA GLY A 500 32.65 -24.58 12.62
C GLY A 500 32.58 -23.19 13.24
N THR A 501 31.39 -22.59 13.37
CA THR A 501 31.21 -21.33 14.10
C THR A 501 31.50 -21.56 15.58
N PRO A 502 32.41 -20.79 16.21
CA PRO A 502 32.66 -20.87 17.65
C PRO A 502 31.46 -20.35 18.44
N VAL A 503 30.91 -21.19 19.31
CA VAL A 503 29.78 -20.87 20.20
C VAL A 503 30.29 -20.82 21.64
N THR A 504 29.81 -19.84 22.42
CA THR A 504 30.04 -19.71 23.86
C THR A 504 28.74 -19.93 24.62
N LEU A 505 28.75 -20.87 25.55
CA LEU A 505 27.65 -21.21 26.44
C LEU A 505 27.91 -20.62 27.83
N THR A 506 26.88 -20.08 28.47
CA THR A 506 26.93 -19.61 29.86
C THR A 506 25.73 -20.17 30.63
N ALA A 507 26.01 -20.94 31.68
CA ALA A 507 24.99 -21.46 32.59
C ALA A 507 24.40 -20.34 33.46
N HIS A 508 23.16 -20.50 33.91
CA HIS A 508 22.47 -19.61 34.83
C HIS A 508 22.06 -20.40 36.08
N ASP A 509 22.81 -20.22 37.17
CA ASP A 509 22.45 -20.73 38.49
C ASP A 509 21.30 -19.91 39.08
N GLY A 510 20.30 -20.61 39.63
CA GLY A 510 19.25 -20.01 40.44
C GLY A 510 19.58 -20.11 41.94
N ASP A 511 18.89 -19.35 42.78
CA ASP A 511 19.06 -19.42 44.24
C ASP A 511 18.88 -20.87 44.76
N GLY A 512 19.91 -21.43 45.40
CA GLY A 512 19.91 -22.78 45.97
C GLY A 512 20.28 -23.91 44.98
N LEU A 513 20.75 -23.59 43.77
CA LEU A 513 21.21 -24.55 42.78
C LEU A 513 22.71 -24.42 42.52
N GLU A 514 23.45 -25.53 42.55
CA GLU A 514 24.86 -25.59 42.16
C GLU A 514 24.97 -26.21 40.76
N PHE A 515 25.77 -25.60 39.88
CA PHE A 515 25.99 -26.11 38.53
C PHE A 515 26.73 -27.46 38.57
N ALA A 516 26.09 -28.53 38.09
CA ALA A 516 26.59 -29.90 38.16
C ALA A 516 27.27 -30.36 36.87
N GLY A 517 27.00 -29.71 35.73
CA GLY A 517 27.66 -30.02 34.45
C GLY A 517 26.79 -29.78 33.23
N TRP A 518 27.33 -30.13 32.07
CA TRP A 518 26.66 -29.99 30.78
C TRP A 518 26.25 -31.34 30.21
N THR A 519 25.04 -31.42 29.66
CA THR A 519 24.63 -32.51 28.77
C THR A 519 24.52 -31.97 27.35
N VAL A 520 25.21 -32.60 26.39
CA VAL A 520 25.19 -32.20 24.99
C VAL A 520 24.70 -33.34 24.12
N MET A 521 23.79 -33.03 23.20
CA MET A 521 23.30 -33.94 22.18
C MET A 521 23.50 -33.33 20.80
N VAL A 522 23.98 -34.12 19.85
CA VAL A 522 24.06 -33.76 18.42
C VAL A 522 23.14 -34.71 17.66
N ASP A 523 22.13 -34.16 16.98
CA ASP A 523 21.04 -34.91 16.33
C ASP A 523 20.40 -35.97 17.25
N GLY A 524 20.26 -35.64 18.54
CA GLY A 524 19.68 -36.52 19.57
C GLY A 524 20.64 -37.57 20.15
N VAL A 525 21.90 -37.60 19.72
CA VAL A 525 22.93 -38.51 20.26
C VAL A 525 23.81 -37.77 21.27
N VAL A 526 23.94 -38.32 22.49
CA VAL A 526 24.78 -37.76 23.56
C VAL A 526 26.25 -37.71 23.13
N GLN A 527 26.88 -36.55 23.31
CA GLN A 527 28.30 -36.30 23.01
C GLN A 527 29.00 -35.76 24.26
N ASN A 528 29.97 -36.51 24.79
CA ASN A 528 30.67 -36.13 26.03
C ASN A 528 31.88 -35.22 25.79
N ASP A 529 32.45 -35.22 24.58
CA ASP A 529 33.76 -34.58 24.29
C ASP A 529 33.65 -33.33 23.38
N LEU A 530 32.44 -32.77 23.20
CA LEU A 530 32.25 -31.62 22.29
C LEU A 530 32.70 -30.29 22.90
N LEU A 531 32.58 -30.14 24.22
CA LEU A 531 32.80 -28.88 24.92
C LEU A 531 34.28 -28.67 25.29
N LYS A 532 34.72 -27.42 25.16
CA LYS A 532 36.02 -26.92 25.59
C LYS A 532 35.79 -25.90 26.70
N PHE A 533 36.43 -26.09 27.84
CA PHE A 533 36.31 -25.21 28.99
C PHE A 533 37.48 -24.22 29.00
N PRO A 534 37.22 -22.91 28.82
CA PRO A 534 38.28 -21.91 28.81
C PRO A 534 38.90 -21.67 30.20
N ASN A 535 38.20 -22.04 31.27
CA ASN A 535 38.70 -22.05 32.64
C ASN A 535 38.44 -23.44 33.26
N GLU A 536 39.46 -24.11 33.79
CA GLU A 536 39.31 -25.42 34.42
C GLU A 536 38.61 -25.33 35.79
N GLU A 537 38.72 -24.19 36.48
CA GLU A 537 38.08 -23.94 37.80
C GLU A 537 36.62 -23.47 37.68
N ASP A 538 36.22 -22.95 36.51
CA ASP A 538 34.87 -22.45 36.25
C ASP A 538 34.28 -23.13 35.00
N GLN A 539 33.49 -24.19 35.24
CA GLN A 539 32.82 -24.95 34.19
C GLN A 539 31.46 -24.37 33.78
N THR A 540 31.01 -23.26 34.41
CA THR A 540 29.75 -22.59 34.04
C THR A 540 29.81 -21.95 32.65
N LYS A 541 31.02 -21.81 32.09
CA LYS A 541 31.25 -21.37 30.71
C LYS A 541 31.91 -22.47 29.90
N ALA A 542 31.33 -22.75 28.73
CA ALA A 542 31.85 -23.72 27.79
C ALA A 542 31.88 -23.15 26.38
N THR A 543 32.79 -23.63 25.54
CA THR A 543 32.89 -23.23 24.15
C THR A 543 32.95 -24.47 23.25
N PHE A 544 32.42 -24.38 22.04
CA PHE A 544 32.57 -25.45 21.04
C PHE A 544 32.48 -24.89 19.63
N ASP A 545 33.02 -25.62 18.66
CA ASP A 545 32.86 -25.31 17.25
C ASP A 545 31.62 -26.04 16.72
N MET A 546 30.67 -25.32 16.11
CA MET A 546 29.38 -25.89 15.71
C MET A 546 29.57 -27.14 14.83
N PRO A 547 29.09 -28.34 15.24
CA PRO A 547 29.29 -29.56 14.50
C PRO A 547 28.36 -29.64 13.27
N ALA A 548 28.51 -30.72 12.50
CA ALA A 548 27.60 -31.01 11.40
C ALA A 548 26.32 -31.74 11.89
N GLY A 549 25.51 -31.06 12.71
CA GLY A 549 24.24 -31.59 13.26
C GLY A 549 23.58 -30.58 14.20
N ASN A 550 22.27 -30.71 14.42
CA ASN A 550 21.53 -29.85 15.36
C ASN A 550 21.98 -30.18 16.79
N VAL A 551 22.30 -29.15 17.57
CA VAL A 551 22.84 -29.30 18.92
C VAL A 551 21.78 -28.96 19.95
N THR A 552 21.64 -29.79 20.96
CA THR A 552 20.91 -29.46 22.19
C THR A 552 21.89 -29.51 23.35
N VAL A 553 21.98 -28.43 24.10
CA VAL A 553 22.81 -28.32 25.29
C VAL A 553 21.93 -28.02 26.48
N ARG A 554 22.12 -28.77 27.56
CA ARG A 554 21.41 -28.57 28.83
C ARG A 554 22.42 -28.36 29.95
N ALA A 555 22.26 -27.26 30.68
CA ALA A 555 22.91 -27.08 31.96
C ALA A 555 22.18 -27.91 33.03
N VAL A 556 22.92 -28.75 33.74
CA VAL A 556 22.42 -29.60 34.82
C VAL A 556 22.81 -28.96 36.14
N TYR A 557 21.88 -28.96 37.10
CA TYR A 557 22.05 -28.35 38.41
C TYR A 557 21.69 -29.36 39.51
N GLU A 558 22.39 -29.28 40.64
CA GLU A 558 22.10 -30.01 41.87
C GLU A 558 21.49 -29.06 42.91
N ILE A 559 20.62 -29.60 43.78
CA ILE A 559 20.01 -28.84 44.87
C ILE A 559 21.01 -28.80 46.03
N VAL A 560 21.32 -27.61 46.52
CA VAL A 560 22.12 -27.44 47.72
C VAL A 560 21.20 -27.55 48.93
N ASP A 561 21.39 -28.57 49.77
CA ASP A 561 20.58 -28.77 50.97
C ASP A 561 20.76 -27.56 51.91
N PRO A 562 19.67 -26.89 52.35
CA PRO A 562 19.79 -25.80 53.30
C PRO A 562 20.34 -26.36 54.62
N VAL A 563 21.44 -25.79 55.10
CA VAL A 563 22.02 -26.13 56.41
C VAL A 563 20.98 -25.93 57.51
N ASP A 564 20.86 -26.96 58.35
CA ASP A 564 19.92 -27.06 59.48
C ASP A 564 19.99 -25.79 60.36
N PRO A 565 18.89 -25.04 60.54
CA PRO A 565 18.90 -23.86 61.39
C PRO A 565 19.12 -24.26 62.86
N VAL A 566 20.04 -23.59 63.52
CA VAL A 566 20.26 -23.72 64.97
C VAL A 566 19.02 -23.25 65.75
N ASP A 567 18.62 -24.06 66.72
CA ASP A 567 17.44 -23.93 67.59
C ASP A 567 17.31 -22.49 68.18
N PRO A 568 16.18 -21.79 67.99
CA PRO A 568 16.01 -20.44 68.50
C PRO A 568 15.76 -20.45 70.02
N VAL A 569 16.43 -19.55 70.73
CA VAL A 569 16.16 -19.25 72.14
C VAL A 569 14.84 -18.48 72.29
N ASP A 570 14.10 -18.86 73.33
CA ASP A 570 12.76 -18.38 73.72
C ASP A 570 12.63 -16.83 73.71
N PRO A 571 11.60 -16.25 73.07
CA PRO A 571 11.42 -14.81 72.99
C PRO A 571 10.83 -14.23 74.28
N VAL A 572 11.34 -13.08 74.71
CA VAL A 572 10.72 -12.22 75.73
C VAL A 572 9.64 -11.32 75.11
N ASP A 573 8.57 -11.14 75.88
CA ASP A 573 7.31 -10.44 75.61
C ASP A 573 7.48 -9.07 74.89
N PRO A 574 6.69 -8.77 73.84
CA PRO A 574 6.84 -7.53 73.08
C PRO A 574 6.14 -6.35 73.79
N VAL A 575 6.79 -5.19 73.74
CA VAL A 575 6.14 -3.89 73.98
C VAL A 575 5.56 -3.35 72.68
N ASP A 576 4.34 -2.86 72.81
CA ASP A 576 3.44 -2.35 71.76
C ASP A 576 4.06 -1.19 70.94
N PRO A 577 4.18 -1.31 69.60
CA PRO A 577 4.45 -0.18 68.73
C PRO A 577 3.14 0.41 68.15
N VAL A 578 3.06 1.72 68.27
CA VAL A 578 2.04 2.62 67.70
C VAL A 578 1.86 2.47 66.19
N ASP A 579 0.60 2.63 65.75
CA ASP A 579 0.10 2.62 64.37
C ASP A 579 0.98 3.37 63.35
N PRO A 580 1.35 2.75 62.22
CA PRO A 580 1.75 3.46 61.02
C PRO A 580 0.52 3.87 60.19
N VAL A 581 0.53 5.13 59.77
CA VAL A 581 -0.42 5.75 58.84
C VAL A 581 -0.42 5.09 57.45
N ASP A 582 -1.60 5.05 56.84
CA ASP A 582 -1.89 4.52 55.50
C ASP A 582 -0.96 5.07 54.40
N PRO A 583 -0.39 4.22 53.53
CA PRO A 583 0.18 4.65 52.26
C PRO A 583 -0.92 4.85 51.20
N VAL A 584 -0.95 6.07 50.68
CA VAL A 584 -1.73 6.52 49.52
C VAL A 584 -1.31 5.82 48.21
N ASP A 585 -2.30 5.54 47.38
CA ASP A 585 -2.21 4.94 46.03
C ASP A 585 -1.76 5.95 44.96
N PRO A 586 -0.86 5.60 44.01
CA PRO A 586 -0.65 6.37 42.79
C PRO A 586 -1.13 5.65 41.52
N VAL A 587 -2.13 6.26 40.90
CA VAL A 587 -2.62 6.04 39.51
C VAL A 587 -1.64 6.71 38.49
N LEU A 588 -1.30 6.02 37.39
CA LEU A 588 -0.52 6.48 36.19
C LEU A 588 -1.02 7.83 35.59
N PRO A 589 -0.26 8.67 34.79
CA PRO A 589 0.72 8.32 33.72
C PRO A 589 1.91 9.30 33.39
N GLY A 590 2.97 8.83 32.71
CA GLY A 590 3.73 9.58 31.66
C GLY A 590 5.04 10.35 31.97
N VAL A 591 6.08 10.05 31.16
CA VAL A 591 7.27 10.86 30.74
C VAL A 591 8.67 10.54 31.32
N ILE A 592 9.48 10.03 30.37
CA ILE A 592 10.92 9.80 30.14
C ILE A 592 11.90 10.84 30.74
N ILE A 593 12.97 10.36 31.41
CA ILE A 593 14.42 10.48 31.05
C ILE A 593 15.30 10.07 32.27
N GLY A 594 16.15 9.04 32.07
CA GLY A 594 17.51 9.01 32.63
C GLY A 594 17.83 8.00 33.75
N GLY A 595 17.92 6.71 33.42
CA GLY A 595 18.58 5.70 34.27
C GLY A 595 18.24 4.28 33.84
N ALA A 596 19.22 3.53 33.34
CA ALA A 596 19.08 2.24 32.68
C ALA A 596 18.20 1.23 33.46
N VAL A 597 17.08 0.82 32.84
CA VAL A 597 16.21 -0.26 33.30
C VAL A 597 16.61 -1.53 32.55
N ILE A 598 17.17 -2.53 33.26
CA ILE A 598 17.17 -3.91 32.77
C ILE A 598 15.76 -4.44 33.03
N LEU A 599 14.86 -4.25 32.06
CA LEU A 599 13.56 -4.91 32.01
C LEU A 599 13.64 -5.94 30.88
N GLY A 600 14.23 -7.10 31.17
CA GLY A 600 14.48 -8.15 30.17
C GLY A 600 14.54 -9.54 30.75
N ALA A 601 13.96 -9.77 31.93
CA ALA A 601 13.93 -11.08 32.56
C ALA A 601 12.68 -11.23 33.44
N TYR A 602 11.47 -11.23 32.89
CA TYR A 602 10.28 -11.67 33.66
C TYR A 602 9.08 -12.13 32.80
N GLU A 603 9.32 -12.78 31.66
CA GLU A 603 8.24 -13.49 30.93
C GLU A 603 8.41 -15.01 30.82
N THR A 604 9.55 -15.59 31.20
CA THR A 604 9.78 -17.05 31.10
C THR A 604 9.44 -17.85 32.37
N GLY A 605 9.19 -17.20 33.51
CA GLY A 605 8.80 -17.89 34.76
C GLY A 605 7.36 -18.42 34.75
N THR A 606 6.43 -17.74 34.09
CA THR A 606 5.01 -18.14 34.06
C THR A 606 4.71 -19.31 33.11
N GLY A 607 5.56 -19.53 32.10
CA GLY A 607 5.45 -20.64 31.15
C GLY A 607 5.88 -21.99 31.73
N ILE A 608 6.91 -22.01 32.57
CA ILE A 608 7.44 -23.24 33.20
C ILE A 608 6.50 -23.72 34.32
N TYR A 609 5.90 -22.78 35.07
CA TYR A 609 4.89 -23.11 36.10
C TYR A 609 3.68 -23.84 35.53
N ARG A 610 3.22 -23.41 34.35
CA ARG A 610 2.10 -24.02 33.61
C ARG A 610 2.39 -25.48 33.24
N LEU A 611 3.62 -25.78 32.83
CA LEU A 611 4.04 -27.13 32.43
C LEU A 611 4.14 -28.10 33.62
N MET A 612 4.41 -27.58 34.82
CA MET A 612 4.59 -28.40 36.03
C MET A 612 3.29 -28.60 36.83
N ASN A 613 2.45 -27.56 36.98
CA ASN A 613 1.37 -27.57 37.99
C ASN A 613 -0.07 -27.35 37.44
N MET A 614 -0.25 -27.02 36.15
CA MET A 614 -1.57 -26.79 35.51
C MET A 614 -1.65 -27.47 34.12
N GLN A 615 -1.30 -28.76 34.03
CA GLN A 615 -1.38 -29.48 32.75
C GLN A 615 -2.83 -29.70 32.31
N GLY A 616 -3.19 -29.20 31.12
CA GLY A 616 -4.46 -29.50 30.45
C GLY A 616 -5.64 -28.57 30.74
N LEU A 617 -5.45 -27.47 31.48
CA LEU A 617 -6.52 -26.52 31.79
C LEU A 617 -6.51 -25.30 30.84
N PRO A 618 -7.69 -24.84 30.35
CA PRO A 618 -7.80 -23.55 29.66
C PRO A 618 -7.41 -22.42 30.62
N LEU A 619 -6.65 -21.44 30.13
CA LEU A 619 -6.24 -20.30 30.96
C LEU A 619 -7.40 -19.30 31.00
N PRO A 620 -7.89 -18.95 32.20
CA PRO A 620 -8.95 -17.96 32.34
C PRO A 620 -8.41 -16.59 31.93
N SER A 621 -9.20 -15.86 31.16
CA SER A 621 -8.85 -14.54 30.61
C SER A 621 -9.37 -13.40 31.48
N ASP A 622 -10.37 -13.67 32.31
CA ASP A 622 -10.98 -12.71 33.23
C ASP A 622 -11.16 -13.27 34.65
N ARG A 623 -11.64 -12.40 35.55
CA ARG A 623 -11.74 -12.71 36.98
C ARG A 623 -12.78 -13.79 37.28
N ILE A 624 -13.89 -13.84 36.52
CA ILE A 624 -14.94 -14.82 36.79
C ILE A 624 -14.54 -16.21 36.30
N GLU A 625 -13.92 -16.33 35.12
CA GLU A 625 -13.37 -17.60 34.63
C GLU A 625 -12.30 -18.16 35.59
N LEU A 626 -11.49 -17.28 36.20
CA LEU A 626 -10.49 -17.69 37.19
C LEU A 626 -11.15 -18.15 38.50
N ALA A 627 -12.20 -17.46 38.94
CA ALA A 627 -12.91 -17.82 40.16
C ALA A 627 -13.61 -19.18 40.02
N GLU A 628 -14.30 -19.39 38.90
CA GLU A 628 -14.95 -20.66 38.58
C GLU A 628 -13.92 -21.78 38.48
N LEU A 629 -12.82 -21.60 37.73
CA LEU A 629 -11.80 -22.65 37.56
C LEU A 629 -11.25 -23.17 38.90
N VAL A 630 -10.95 -22.28 39.85
CA VAL A 630 -10.41 -22.66 41.17
C VAL A 630 -11.51 -23.28 42.03
N TRP A 631 -12.72 -22.73 42.01
CA TRP A 631 -13.88 -23.25 42.75
C TRP A 631 -14.32 -24.64 42.27
N GLU A 632 -14.37 -24.87 40.95
CA GLU A 632 -14.64 -26.18 40.35
C GLU A 632 -13.58 -27.21 40.78
N ARG A 633 -12.31 -26.79 40.79
CA ARG A 633 -11.19 -27.66 41.20
C ARG A 633 -11.23 -28.00 42.69
N ALA A 634 -11.71 -27.07 43.53
CA ALA A 634 -11.94 -27.29 44.96
C ALA A 634 -13.15 -28.18 45.26
N GLY A 635 -13.88 -28.63 44.23
CA GLY A 635 -15.05 -29.52 44.37
C GLY A 635 -16.37 -28.77 44.58
N LYS A 636 -16.46 -27.52 44.13
CA LYS A 636 -17.64 -26.65 44.24
C LYS A 636 -18.21 -26.53 45.66
N PRO A 637 -17.38 -26.14 46.66
CA PRO A 637 -17.85 -25.90 48.02
C PRO A 637 -18.88 -24.78 48.08
N GLU A 638 -19.93 -24.93 48.90
CA GLU A 638 -20.92 -23.87 49.11
C GLU A 638 -20.31 -22.74 49.96
N PRO A 639 -20.37 -21.46 49.51
CA PRO A 639 -19.90 -20.32 50.29
C PRO A 639 -20.70 -20.14 51.58
N GLN A 640 -20.03 -19.77 52.67
CA GLN A 640 -20.65 -19.68 54.01
C GLN A 640 -21.40 -18.37 54.26
N ASN A 641 -21.00 -17.29 53.57
CA ASN A 641 -21.48 -15.92 53.77
C ASN A 641 -22.31 -15.42 52.58
N MET A 642 -22.83 -16.31 51.73
CA MET A 642 -23.70 -15.94 50.62
C MET A 642 -25.18 -16.05 51.01
N THR A 643 -25.91 -14.93 50.96
CA THR A 643 -27.37 -14.89 51.09
C THR A 643 -28.00 -14.23 49.86
N ASP A 644 -29.31 -14.45 49.63
CA ASP A 644 -30.04 -13.82 48.51
C ASP A 644 -30.00 -12.27 48.56
N GLU A 645 -29.66 -11.68 49.70
CA GLU A 645 -29.55 -10.22 49.89
C GLU A 645 -28.13 -9.67 49.62
N ASP A 646 -27.11 -10.53 49.53
CA ASP A 646 -25.69 -10.15 49.48
C ASP A 646 -25.01 -10.47 48.13
N LEU A 647 -25.78 -10.74 47.07
CA LEU A 647 -25.25 -11.05 45.73
C LEU A 647 -24.46 -9.86 45.15
N TYR A 648 -23.38 -10.14 44.41
CA TYR A 648 -22.64 -9.10 43.70
C TYR A 648 -23.49 -8.50 42.57
N ALA A 649 -23.60 -7.17 42.56
CA ALA A 649 -24.52 -6.45 41.68
C ALA A 649 -24.11 -6.47 40.19
N ASP A 650 -22.87 -6.83 39.89
CA ASP A 650 -22.31 -6.91 38.54
C ASP A 650 -22.14 -8.34 38.02
N ILE A 651 -22.70 -9.33 38.72
CA ILE A 651 -22.89 -10.71 38.24
C ILE A 651 -24.41 -10.97 38.14
N ASP A 652 -24.86 -11.69 37.11
CA ASP A 652 -26.28 -12.01 36.96
C ASP A 652 -26.77 -12.83 38.17
N ALA A 653 -27.91 -12.45 38.76
CA ALA A 653 -28.47 -13.14 39.91
C ALA A 653 -28.98 -14.55 39.55
N ASP A 654 -29.29 -14.78 38.27
CA ASP A 654 -29.67 -16.09 37.76
C ASP A 654 -28.45 -17.00 37.51
N ASP A 655 -27.22 -16.45 37.49
CA ASP A 655 -25.97 -17.21 37.36
C ASP A 655 -25.42 -17.62 38.75
N THR A 656 -26.06 -18.64 39.31
CA THR A 656 -25.77 -19.10 40.67
C THR A 656 -24.37 -19.66 40.84
N ASP A 657 -23.77 -20.21 39.78
CA ASP A 657 -22.42 -20.78 39.84
C ASP A 657 -21.37 -19.66 39.86
N ALA A 658 -21.53 -18.63 39.02
CA ALA A 658 -20.67 -17.44 39.01
C ALA A 658 -20.72 -16.70 40.35
N GLN A 659 -21.91 -16.51 40.92
CA GLN A 659 -22.09 -15.90 42.23
C GLN A 659 -21.39 -16.72 43.33
N LYS A 660 -21.61 -18.03 43.38
CA LYS A 660 -20.99 -18.90 44.39
C LYS A 660 -19.47 -18.94 44.28
N ALA A 661 -18.94 -19.04 43.06
CA ALA A 661 -17.51 -19.05 42.82
C ALA A 661 -16.86 -17.72 43.27
N ALA A 662 -17.47 -16.59 42.94
CA ALA A 662 -17.00 -15.27 43.35
C ALA A 662 -17.02 -15.10 44.88
N HIS A 663 -18.13 -15.44 45.54
CA HIS A 663 -18.24 -15.36 47.00
C HIS A 663 -17.26 -16.28 47.71
N TRP A 664 -17.14 -17.53 47.26
CA TRP A 664 -16.21 -18.49 47.86
C TRP A 664 -14.75 -18.05 47.70
N MET A 665 -14.36 -17.55 46.51
CA MET A 665 -13.00 -17.05 46.28
C MET A 665 -12.65 -15.84 47.14
N VAL A 666 -13.63 -14.99 47.45
CA VAL A 666 -13.46 -13.87 48.39
C VAL A 666 -13.38 -14.35 49.83
N GLU A 667 -14.22 -15.31 50.25
CA GLU A 667 -14.18 -15.91 51.59
C GLU A 667 -12.83 -16.60 51.90
N GLN A 668 -12.22 -17.23 50.89
CA GLN A 668 -10.90 -17.85 51.03
C GLN A 668 -9.75 -16.84 50.87
N GLU A 669 -10.05 -15.55 50.79
CA GLU A 669 -9.10 -14.45 50.59
C GLU A 669 -8.23 -14.59 49.32
N LEU A 670 -8.70 -15.35 48.33
CA LEU A 670 -8.01 -15.55 47.06
C LEU A 670 -8.26 -14.39 46.08
N MET A 671 -9.37 -13.67 46.27
CA MET A 671 -9.72 -12.45 45.55
C MET A 671 -10.36 -11.41 46.49
N LYS A 672 -10.38 -10.14 46.06
CA LYS A 672 -11.06 -9.04 46.77
C LYS A 672 -12.19 -8.47 45.90
N PHE A 673 -13.28 -8.02 46.49
CA PHE A 673 -14.34 -7.30 45.80
C PHE A 673 -14.32 -5.81 46.15
N ASP A 674 -15.06 -5.00 45.39
CA ASP A 674 -15.30 -3.60 45.70
C ASP A 674 -16.40 -3.53 46.78
N GLU A 675 -15.96 -3.42 48.04
CA GLU A 675 -16.83 -3.36 49.22
C GLU A 675 -17.77 -2.15 49.20
N ASP A 676 -17.31 -1.01 48.67
CA ASP A 676 -18.06 0.24 48.65
C ASP A 676 -19.24 0.20 47.65
N ASN A 677 -19.12 -0.61 46.59
CA ASN A 677 -20.13 -0.71 45.53
C ASN A 677 -20.77 -2.09 45.39
N ASN A 678 -20.41 -3.05 46.24
CA ASN A 678 -20.83 -4.46 46.19
C ASN A 678 -20.64 -5.10 44.80
N LYS A 679 -19.43 -4.95 44.23
CA LYS A 679 -19.09 -5.40 42.86
C LYS A 679 -17.85 -6.30 42.83
N PHE A 680 -17.92 -7.37 42.04
CA PHE A 680 -16.83 -8.33 41.88
C PHE A 680 -15.91 -8.03 40.68
N HIS A 681 -16.40 -7.31 39.67
CA HIS A 681 -15.75 -7.03 38.38
C HIS A 681 -15.42 -8.30 37.56
N PRO A 682 -16.44 -9.10 37.17
CA PRO A 682 -16.24 -10.40 36.55
C PRO A 682 -15.41 -10.35 35.26
N CYS A 683 -15.65 -9.36 34.39
CA CYS A 683 -14.97 -9.22 33.10
C CYS A 683 -13.59 -8.54 33.17
N PHE A 684 -13.08 -8.22 34.37
CA PHE A 684 -11.79 -7.56 34.47
C PHE A 684 -10.67 -8.52 34.07
N PRO A 685 -9.75 -8.13 33.17
CA PRO A 685 -8.74 -9.05 32.65
C PRO A 685 -7.76 -9.49 33.74
N VAL A 686 -7.45 -10.78 33.78
CA VAL A 686 -6.43 -11.34 34.69
C VAL A 686 -5.15 -11.66 33.92
N SER A 687 -4.01 -11.26 34.48
CA SER A 687 -2.71 -11.59 33.89
C SER A 687 -2.36 -13.07 34.14
N LYS A 688 -1.58 -13.69 33.26
CA LYS A 688 -1.10 -15.08 33.44
C LYS A 688 -0.37 -15.28 34.77
N LEU A 689 0.36 -14.26 35.23
CA LEU A 689 1.02 -14.27 36.53
C LEU A 689 0.00 -14.33 37.68
N ARG A 690 -1.09 -13.55 37.59
CA ARG A 690 -2.14 -13.54 38.61
C ARG A 690 -2.84 -14.91 38.69
N VAL A 691 -3.12 -15.54 37.55
CA VAL A 691 -3.66 -16.91 37.50
C VAL A 691 -2.76 -17.90 38.23
N CYS A 692 -1.44 -17.89 37.95
CA CYS A 692 -0.50 -18.79 38.61
C CYS A 692 -0.37 -18.53 40.12
N LEU A 693 -0.36 -17.26 40.54
CA LEU A 693 -0.27 -16.89 41.96
C LEU A 693 -1.52 -17.32 42.74
N THR A 694 -2.72 -17.07 42.19
CA THR A 694 -3.97 -17.48 42.83
C THR A 694 -4.11 -19.01 42.88
N TRP A 695 -3.67 -19.72 41.85
CA TRP A 695 -3.64 -21.19 41.84
C TRP A 695 -2.68 -21.75 42.89
N GLN A 696 -1.51 -21.12 43.07
CA GLN A 696 -0.55 -21.56 44.07
C GLN A 696 -1.02 -21.27 45.50
N ASP A 697 -1.59 -20.09 45.74
CA ASP A 697 -2.15 -19.73 47.06
C ASP A 697 -3.28 -20.70 47.46
N ALA A 698 -4.12 -21.12 46.50
CA ALA A 698 -5.14 -22.15 46.73
C ALA A 698 -4.52 -23.52 47.09
N LYS A 699 -3.41 -23.93 46.46
CA LYS A 699 -2.67 -25.15 46.80
C LYS A 699 -2.01 -25.06 48.17
N ASP A 700 -1.38 -23.94 48.49
CA ASP A 700 -0.70 -23.72 49.76
C ASP A 700 -1.69 -23.70 50.93
N LYS A 701 -2.91 -23.19 50.70
CA LYS A 701 -4.04 -23.28 51.64
C LYS A 701 -4.69 -24.67 51.69
N GLY A 702 -4.25 -25.62 50.88
CA GLY A 702 -4.80 -26.99 50.81
C GLY A 702 -6.22 -27.07 50.27
N LEU A 703 -6.66 -26.06 49.50
CA LEU A 703 -8.02 -25.98 48.95
C LEU A 703 -8.16 -26.78 47.65
N ILE A 704 -7.05 -27.00 46.92
CA ILE A 704 -6.99 -27.77 45.68
C ILE A 704 -5.72 -28.64 45.65
N ASP A 705 -5.80 -29.79 44.96
CA ASP A 705 -4.72 -30.77 44.83
C ASP A 705 -3.62 -30.39 43.82
#